data_AF-A0A2Z2NB54-F1
#
_entry.id   AF-A0A2Z2NB54-F1
#
_cell.length_a   1.000
_cell.length_b   1.000
_cell.length_c   1.000
_cell.angle_alpha   90.00
_cell.angle_beta   90.00
_cell.angle_gamma   90.00
#
_symmetry.space_group_name_H-M   'P 1'
#
loop_
_entity.id
_entity.type
_entity.pdbx_description
1 polymer ?
#
loop_
_entity_poly.entity_id
_entity_poly.type
_entity_poly.pdbx_seq_one_letter_code
_entity_poly.pdbx_strand_id
1 'polypeptide(L)'
;MKRAAAVTLVMLLLLTALPMVRADRSDPFKLLGLEYYRDWDSVGEISNLTMHGLIEFARNNVSEESQYRDVMRLIAALHTYESTRIALIDAGRFYIASSRVESPLYDPYRGLDVRWTPMTAKTPDGLLRAAFMVYTCGVHRPFNPVAGLDHYPAQFLSRAFDRGAYLSNGTYVPYRCTWEISEKSGTVPSGAVLYNQTLGWVSVHGGEDYSVSITYRCGLGQWQNGAWMSGEDIKNYIAFLYTWAYEDFQGDPYYEPKLELAENLSNIVGFSFNGSSYTVYLRVREPLVDDLLASKYLFYPQLPWELYWAMGELVANEGRYEIYGTNYVFIPEELSSWGYPENDYPVDLFDNKSLEDLDRVIVKLMTGKGPDIPGIDWRKAFVRFILDRTFHSIYGHFLVGNGPYVFAEAVPESIFYRMERFKGWRDVVGGTLPAEGSAETIYCVGALYAEGLIEKVAADEYDVFLEGYSTDHYQKLQEYAKEGKIKLYRASDGVYGAVLNPAEENGLPVVTDEYGKLHFNPFAIREVRLALNYIINRSELASEIPGAVPAFDRLGPFHPGEGIVGNVYGAFNLTPGGDPDCGMALFERGMEKARLMLNGTNHTLEKINGTWYFDGRKVEIILAVEERNPRYREPHTLEVGNYLMRVFQRLGFEVRLEYWDIYHMYGWISKNEGAWHVYVMRSWPPSSHWTARPHFVPWSFIDVPSEVTVGELLRHLSEG
;
A
#
# COMPACT_ATOMS: atom_id res chain seq x y z
N MET A 1 24.35 17.55 -21.04
CA MET A 1 24.40 18.50 -19.92
C MET A 1 23.18 19.43 -19.75
N LYS A 2 22.34 19.71 -20.77
CA LYS A 2 21.19 20.65 -20.61
C LYS A 2 19.82 20.02 -20.26
N ARG A 3 19.72 18.69 -20.11
CA ARG A 3 18.44 17.99 -19.79
C ARG A 3 18.32 17.52 -18.33
N ALA A 4 19.42 17.27 -17.63
CA ALA A 4 19.40 16.94 -16.20
C ALA A 4 19.06 18.15 -15.32
N ALA A 5 19.45 19.36 -15.74
CA ALA A 5 19.08 20.59 -15.06
C ALA A 5 17.58 20.90 -15.15
N ALA A 6 16.85 20.43 -16.17
CA ALA A 6 15.44 20.76 -16.35
C ALA A 6 14.52 20.01 -15.37
N VAL A 7 14.87 18.79 -14.95
CA VAL A 7 14.07 18.01 -13.99
C VAL A 7 14.31 18.50 -12.55
N THR A 8 15.55 18.83 -12.21
CA THR A 8 15.88 19.48 -10.92
C THR A 8 15.29 20.88 -10.85
N LEU A 9 15.29 21.65 -11.94
CA LEU A 9 14.68 22.97 -11.97
C LEU A 9 13.14 22.91 -11.94
N VAL A 10 12.48 21.88 -12.49
CA VAL A 10 11.01 21.72 -12.39
C VAL A 10 10.58 21.30 -10.98
N MET A 11 11.34 20.44 -10.29
CA MET A 11 11.10 20.18 -8.85
C MET A 11 11.41 21.39 -7.98
N LEU A 12 12.50 22.13 -8.27
CA LEU A 12 12.80 23.37 -7.55
C LEU A 12 11.80 24.49 -7.89
N LEU A 13 11.22 24.52 -9.11
CA LEU A 13 10.18 25.47 -9.53
C LEU A 13 8.81 25.10 -8.95
N LEU A 14 8.48 23.82 -8.74
CA LEU A 14 7.30 23.42 -7.96
C LEU A 14 7.45 23.76 -6.48
N LEU A 15 8.69 23.77 -5.96
CA LEU A 15 9.03 24.24 -4.60
C LEU A 15 9.22 25.76 -4.47
N THR A 16 9.39 26.50 -5.57
CA THR A 16 9.63 27.97 -5.55
C THR A 16 8.56 28.80 -6.28
N ALA A 17 7.56 28.16 -6.89
CA ALA A 17 6.42 28.82 -7.52
C ALA A 17 5.10 28.59 -6.77
N LEU A 18 5.16 28.38 -5.44
CA LEU A 18 4.07 28.87 -4.62
C LEU A 18 4.11 30.39 -4.73
N PRO A 19 3.06 31.06 -5.23
CA PRO A 19 2.99 32.49 -5.10
C PRO A 19 3.20 32.79 -3.62
N MET A 20 4.16 33.66 -3.29
CA MET A 20 4.16 34.36 -2.02
C MET A 20 3.00 35.37 -2.04
N VAL A 21 1.80 34.90 -2.40
CA VAL A 21 0.54 35.51 -2.03
C VAL A 21 0.51 35.24 -0.55
N ARG A 22 0.66 36.29 0.26
CA ARG A 22 0.07 36.29 1.59
C ARG A 22 -1.41 35.99 1.35
N ALA A 23 -1.76 34.71 1.40
CA ALA A 23 -3.15 34.29 1.38
C ALA A 23 -3.83 35.10 2.47
N ASP A 24 -5.04 35.56 2.17
CA ASP A 24 -5.88 36.22 3.15
C ASP A 24 -6.03 35.28 4.35
N ARG A 25 -5.18 35.47 5.38
CA ARG A 25 -5.04 34.52 6.50
C ARG A 25 -6.31 34.44 7.33
N SER A 26 -7.30 35.30 7.08
CA SER A 26 -8.59 35.26 7.76
C SER A 26 -9.51 34.13 7.31
N ASP A 27 -9.22 33.40 6.21
CA ASP A 27 -10.07 32.32 5.72
C ASP A 27 -9.38 30.94 5.83
N PRO A 28 -9.61 30.18 6.91
CA PRO A 28 -8.94 28.90 7.15
C PRO A 28 -9.41 27.83 6.15
N PHE A 29 -10.61 27.94 5.59
CA PHE A 29 -11.15 26.99 4.63
C PHE A 29 -10.41 27.08 3.30
N LYS A 30 -10.16 28.32 2.82
CA LYS A 30 -9.33 28.55 1.63
C LYS A 30 -7.87 28.19 1.85
N LEU A 31 -7.31 28.48 3.03
CA LEU A 31 -5.94 28.12 3.38
C LEU A 31 -5.69 26.61 3.28
N LEU A 32 -6.64 25.81 3.79
CA LEU A 32 -6.57 24.35 3.71
C LEU A 32 -6.97 23.80 2.33
N GLY A 33 -7.57 24.62 1.47
CA GLY A 33 -8.06 24.22 0.15
C GLY A 33 -9.27 23.29 0.22
N LEU A 34 -10.19 23.54 1.16
CA LEU A 34 -11.40 22.74 1.34
C LEU A 34 -12.44 23.07 0.25
N GLU A 35 -13.05 22.03 -0.33
CA GLU A 35 -13.98 22.13 -1.47
C GLU A 35 -15.45 21.90 -1.06
N TYR A 36 -15.67 21.01 -0.10
CA TYR A 36 -16.97 20.67 0.49
C TYR A 36 -17.26 21.53 1.73
N TYR A 37 -16.32 21.57 2.68
CA TYR A 37 -16.41 22.31 3.93
C TYR A 37 -15.85 23.74 3.76
N ARG A 38 -16.66 24.63 3.20
CA ARG A 38 -16.22 25.94 2.69
C ARG A 38 -16.35 27.10 3.69
N ASP A 39 -17.05 26.87 4.80
CA ASP A 39 -17.36 27.86 5.82
C ASP A 39 -17.77 27.19 7.15
N TRP A 40 -18.00 27.99 8.19
CA TRP A 40 -18.40 27.50 9.51
C TRP A 40 -19.74 26.76 9.49
N ASP A 41 -20.68 27.18 8.64
CA ASP A 41 -22.00 26.58 8.51
C ASP A 41 -21.92 25.18 7.90
N SER A 42 -21.10 25.01 6.85
CA SER A 42 -20.88 23.71 6.20
C SER A 42 -20.06 22.74 7.06
N VAL A 43 -19.12 23.23 7.88
CA VAL A 43 -18.43 22.40 8.89
C VAL A 43 -19.40 21.94 9.98
N GLY A 44 -20.28 22.82 10.47
CA GLY A 44 -21.35 22.44 11.39
C GLY A 44 -20.88 21.54 12.55
N GLU A 45 -21.48 20.36 12.70
CA GLU A 45 -21.22 19.43 13.81
C GLU A 45 -19.81 18.83 13.78
N ILE A 46 -19.16 18.72 12.60
CA ILE A 46 -17.80 18.19 12.53
C ILE A 46 -16.78 19.15 13.17
N SER A 47 -17.15 20.41 13.44
CA SER A 47 -16.30 21.36 14.17
C SER A 47 -15.94 20.90 15.58
N ASN A 48 -16.78 20.07 16.20
CA ASN A 48 -16.56 19.55 17.55
C ASN A 48 -15.77 18.23 17.56
N LEU A 49 -15.49 17.66 16.38
CA LEU A 49 -14.77 16.39 16.29
C LEU A 49 -13.27 16.61 16.49
N THR A 50 -12.66 15.72 17.25
CA THR A 50 -11.20 15.57 17.32
C THR A 50 -10.69 14.77 16.14
N MET A 51 -9.37 14.56 16.05
CA MET A 51 -8.79 13.71 15.01
C MET A 51 -9.38 12.29 15.03
N HIS A 52 -9.59 11.68 16.21
CA HIS A 52 -10.22 10.37 16.31
C HIS A 52 -11.68 10.40 15.83
N GLY A 53 -12.44 11.40 16.26
CA GLY A 53 -13.82 11.61 15.80
C GLY A 53 -13.92 11.79 14.29
N LEU A 54 -12.99 12.52 13.67
CA LEU A 54 -12.92 12.66 12.21
C LEU A 54 -12.55 11.36 11.50
N ILE A 55 -11.67 10.55 12.07
CA ILE A 55 -11.28 9.24 11.51
C ILE A 55 -12.48 8.27 11.52
N GLU A 56 -13.31 8.32 12.56
CA GLU A 56 -14.55 7.58 12.68
C GLU A 56 -15.62 8.13 11.72
N PHE A 57 -15.79 9.45 11.67
CA PHE A 57 -16.67 10.12 10.70
C PHE A 57 -16.31 9.75 9.26
N ALA A 58 -15.00 9.74 8.93
CA ALA A 58 -14.49 9.35 7.61
C ALA A 58 -14.86 7.90 7.22
N ARG A 59 -15.09 7.02 8.20
CA ARG A 59 -15.49 5.63 7.99
C ARG A 59 -16.99 5.50 7.76
N ASN A 60 -17.79 6.25 8.52
CA ASN A 60 -19.22 5.93 8.69
C ASN A 60 -20.18 7.00 8.15
N ASN A 61 -19.72 8.24 7.94
CA ASN A 61 -20.60 9.41 7.80
C ASN A 61 -20.26 10.32 6.61
N VAL A 62 -19.25 9.96 5.81
CA VAL A 62 -18.97 10.65 4.54
C VAL A 62 -19.98 10.18 3.49
N SER A 63 -20.46 11.09 2.64
CA SER A 63 -21.44 10.81 1.59
C SER A 63 -20.86 10.90 0.17
N GLU A 64 -19.73 11.58 -0.02
CA GLU A 64 -19.12 11.77 -1.33
C GLU A 64 -17.59 11.96 -1.27
N GLU A 65 -16.92 11.82 -2.42
CA GLU A 65 -15.47 11.90 -2.52
C GLU A 65 -14.90 13.27 -2.12
N SER A 66 -15.57 14.38 -2.49
CA SER A 66 -15.12 15.74 -2.18
C SER A 66 -15.04 15.97 -0.66
N GLN A 67 -16.06 15.49 0.06
CA GLN A 67 -16.10 15.49 1.52
C GLN A 67 -14.99 14.59 2.11
N TYR A 68 -14.74 13.41 1.53
CA TYR A 68 -13.63 12.55 1.97
C TYR A 68 -12.27 13.26 1.86
N ARG A 69 -12.00 13.95 0.75
CA ARG A 69 -10.76 14.71 0.52
C ARG A 69 -10.58 15.81 1.55
N ASP A 70 -11.65 16.54 1.88
CA ASP A 70 -11.59 17.59 2.91
C ASP A 70 -11.37 17.02 4.31
N VAL A 71 -12.02 15.91 4.67
CA VAL A 71 -11.76 15.23 5.95
C VAL A 71 -10.29 14.80 6.06
N MET A 72 -9.67 14.34 4.96
CA MET A 72 -8.25 13.99 4.93
C MET A 72 -7.34 15.21 5.13
N ARG A 73 -7.67 16.35 4.54
CA ARG A 73 -6.98 17.64 4.77
C ARG A 73 -7.11 18.09 6.23
N LEU A 74 -8.31 17.99 6.81
CA LEU A 74 -8.57 18.32 8.21
C LEU A 74 -7.81 17.40 9.17
N ILE A 75 -7.76 16.09 8.91
CA ILE A 75 -6.96 15.14 9.70
C ILE A 75 -5.47 15.50 9.63
N ALA A 76 -4.94 15.80 8.45
CA ALA A 76 -3.54 16.21 8.28
C ALA A 76 -3.23 17.55 8.99
N ALA A 77 -4.16 18.50 8.95
CA ALA A 77 -4.03 19.78 9.63
C ALA A 77 -4.12 19.65 11.16
N LEU A 78 -5.05 18.85 11.68
CA LEU A 78 -5.12 18.54 13.12
C LEU A 78 -3.84 17.86 13.58
N HIS A 79 -3.33 16.90 12.81
CA HIS A 79 -2.08 16.25 13.14
C HIS A 79 -0.90 17.22 13.18
N THR A 80 -0.78 18.09 12.16
CA THR A 80 0.25 19.12 12.12
C THR A 80 0.13 20.05 13.32
N TYR A 81 -1.08 20.47 13.67
CA TYR A 81 -1.32 21.37 14.78
C TYR A 81 -1.01 20.75 16.15
N GLU A 82 -1.38 19.49 16.34
CA GLU A 82 -1.08 18.73 17.55
C GLU A 82 0.40 18.37 17.66
N SER A 83 1.07 18.12 16.54
CA SER A 83 2.50 17.81 16.44
C SER A 83 2.96 16.67 17.35
N THR A 84 2.07 15.73 17.71
CA THR A 84 2.46 14.53 18.49
C THR A 84 3.36 13.61 17.68
N ARG A 85 3.39 13.78 16.36
CA ARG A 85 4.39 13.18 15.47
C ARG A 85 4.88 14.24 14.51
N ILE A 86 6.16 14.17 14.17
CA ILE A 86 6.80 15.07 13.23
C ILE A 86 7.57 14.23 12.23
N ALA A 87 7.19 14.31 10.95
CA ALA A 87 7.98 13.73 9.87
C ALA A 87 9.15 14.67 9.54
N LEU A 88 10.29 14.07 9.20
CA LEU A 88 11.53 14.79 8.97
C LEU A 88 12.08 14.54 7.57
N ILE A 89 12.29 13.27 7.21
CA ILE A 89 12.89 12.89 5.92
C ILE A 89 12.29 11.60 5.35
N ASP A 90 12.32 11.46 4.03
CA ASP A 90 12.23 10.21 3.30
C ASP A 90 13.64 9.81 2.84
N ALA A 91 14.15 8.65 3.26
CA ALA A 91 15.52 8.22 2.96
C ALA A 91 15.70 7.80 1.48
N GLY A 92 14.64 7.33 0.82
CA GLY A 92 14.62 6.92 -0.58
C GLY A 92 15.17 5.54 -0.87
N ARG A 93 14.72 4.94 -1.98
CA ARG A 93 15.15 3.62 -2.48
C ARG A 93 15.63 3.66 -3.92
N PHE A 94 16.92 3.49 -4.14
CA PHE A 94 17.51 3.72 -5.47
C PHE A 94 17.49 2.49 -6.35
N TYR A 95 16.64 2.50 -7.38
CA TYR A 95 16.56 1.46 -8.40
C TYR A 95 17.49 1.75 -9.57
N ILE A 96 17.96 0.70 -10.23
CA ILE A 96 18.93 0.81 -11.33
C ILE A 96 18.51 0.06 -12.58
N ALA A 97 18.86 0.62 -13.72
CA ALA A 97 18.84 -0.05 -15.02
C ALA A 97 20.16 0.20 -15.76
N SER A 98 20.54 -0.70 -16.65
CA SER A 98 21.67 -0.46 -17.55
C SER A 98 21.40 0.78 -18.41
N SER A 99 22.47 1.50 -18.76
CA SER A 99 22.43 2.61 -19.71
C SER A 99 21.79 2.25 -21.06
N ARG A 100 21.86 0.97 -21.48
CA ARG A 100 21.28 0.47 -22.73
C ARG A 100 19.76 0.36 -22.72
N VAL A 101 19.12 0.34 -21.54
CA VAL A 101 17.67 0.14 -21.42
C VAL A 101 16.93 1.43 -21.69
N GLU A 102 16.04 1.44 -22.68
CA GLU A 102 15.23 2.61 -23.02
C GLU A 102 13.81 2.51 -22.45
N SER A 103 13.28 3.67 -22.02
CA SER A 103 11.88 3.85 -21.63
C SER A 103 11.29 2.85 -20.60
N PRO A 104 12.01 2.43 -19.54
CA PRO A 104 11.35 1.70 -18.45
C PRO A 104 10.33 2.62 -17.78
N LEU A 105 9.07 2.19 -17.70
CA LEU A 105 8.07 2.86 -16.88
C LEU A 105 8.55 2.79 -15.43
N TYR A 106 8.53 3.92 -14.75
CA TYR A 106 9.00 4.09 -13.38
C TYR A 106 7.89 4.74 -12.57
N ASP A 107 7.58 4.14 -11.41
CA ASP A 107 6.63 4.68 -10.44
C ASP A 107 7.43 5.48 -9.39
N PRO A 108 7.21 6.79 -9.21
CA PRO A 108 7.96 7.59 -8.24
C PRO A 108 7.80 7.17 -6.78
N TYR A 109 6.77 6.38 -6.46
CA TYR A 109 6.52 5.85 -5.13
C TYR A 109 7.03 4.41 -4.99
N ARG A 110 6.75 3.54 -5.99
CA ARG A 110 7.10 2.10 -5.97
C ARG A 110 8.40 1.72 -6.68
N GLY A 111 9.00 2.64 -7.41
CA GLY A 111 10.24 2.41 -8.15
C GLY A 111 10.07 1.60 -9.44
N LEU A 112 11.02 0.70 -9.68
CA LEU A 112 11.01 -0.24 -10.80
C LEU A 112 10.39 -1.59 -10.44
N ASP A 113 10.03 -1.80 -9.17
CA ASP A 113 9.26 -2.97 -8.72
C ASP A 113 7.77 -2.80 -9.06
N VAL A 114 7.48 -2.68 -10.36
CA VAL A 114 6.11 -2.63 -10.89
C VAL A 114 5.99 -3.53 -12.11
N ARG A 115 4.80 -4.10 -12.32
CA ARG A 115 4.45 -4.88 -13.54
C ARG A 115 4.95 -4.23 -14.82
N TRP A 116 4.80 -2.91 -14.90
CA TRP A 116 5.00 -2.11 -16.10
C TRP A 116 6.46 -1.93 -16.49
N THR A 117 7.41 -1.98 -15.55
CA THR A 117 8.82 -1.76 -15.86
C THR A 117 9.34 -2.79 -16.87
N PRO A 118 9.25 -4.11 -16.62
CA PRO A 118 9.64 -5.11 -17.63
C PRO A 118 8.78 -5.13 -18.89
N MET A 119 7.54 -4.65 -18.82
CA MET A 119 6.72 -4.56 -20.03
C MET A 119 7.23 -3.47 -20.98
N THR A 120 7.72 -2.35 -20.45
CA THR A 120 8.04 -1.15 -21.24
C THR A 120 9.53 -0.97 -21.51
N ALA A 121 10.39 -1.59 -20.70
CA ALA A 121 11.83 -1.57 -20.88
C ALA A 121 12.24 -2.18 -22.22
N LYS A 122 12.87 -1.35 -23.08
CA LYS A 122 13.39 -1.76 -24.39
C LYS A 122 14.88 -2.01 -24.31
N THR A 123 15.32 -3.11 -24.90
CA THR A 123 16.73 -3.46 -25.03
C THR A 123 17.10 -3.59 -26.52
N PRO A 124 18.35 -3.32 -26.92
CA PRO A 124 18.79 -3.40 -28.32
C PRO A 124 18.59 -4.78 -28.97
N ASP A 125 18.63 -5.84 -28.17
CA ASP A 125 18.53 -7.25 -28.57
C ASP A 125 17.12 -7.84 -28.35
N GLY A 126 16.17 -7.07 -27.82
CA GLY A 126 14.81 -7.53 -27.55
C GLY A 126 14.69 -8.53 -26.38
N LEU A 127 15.81 -8.80 -25.69
CA LEU A 127 15.89 -9.66 -24.51
C LEU A 127 16.02 -8.77 -23.28
N LEU A 128 15.13 -8.92 -22.30
CA LEU A 128 15.21 -8.20 -21.04
C LEU A 128 15.68 -9.15 -19.94
N ARG A 129 16.82 -8.83 -19.31
CA ARG A 129 17.37 -9.57 -18.17
C ARG A 129 17.08 -8.81 -16.88
N ALA A 130 16.00 -9.17 -16.20
CA ALA A 130 15.56 -8.54 -14.97
C ALA A 130 16.03 -9.33 -13.75
N ALA A 131 16.91 -8.72 -12.95
CA ALA A 131 17.37 -9.28 -11.68
C ALA A 131 16.45 -8.85 -10.53
N PHE A 132 16.30 -9.71 -9.52
CA PHE A 132 15.59 -9.45 -8.26
C PHE A 132 16.23 -10.26 -7.14
N MET A 133 15.97 -9.93 -5.88
CA MET A 133 16.48 -10.67 -4.74
C MET A 133 15.54 -11.80 -4.35
N VAL A 134 16.14 -12.96 -4.05
CA VAL A 134 15.43 -14.18 -3.68
C VAL A 134 14.66 -14.06 -2.36
N TYR A 135 15.20 -13.36 -1.35
CA TYR A 135 14.61 -13.34 -0.01
C TYR A 135 13.48 -12.32 0.17
N THR A 136 13.40 -11.32 -0.70
CA THR A 136 12.43 -10.22 -0.64
C THR A 136 11.42 -10.27 -1.79
N CYS A 137 11.82 -10.85 -2.93
CA CYS A 137 11.00 -10.97 -4.13
C CYS A 137 11.02 -12.39 -4.76
N GLY A 138 11.43 -13.41 -4.02
CA GLY A 138 11.44 -14.81 -4.46
C GLY A 138 10.03 -15.38 -4.60
N VAL A 139 9.75 -16.10 -5.68
CA VAL A 139 8.39 -16.58 -5.93
C VAL A 139 8.00 -17.65 -4.91
N HIS A 140 7.09 -17.27 -4.00
CA HIS A 140 6.61 -18.15 -2.95
C HIS A 140 5.48 -19.02 -3.49
N ARG A 141 5.65 -20.33 -3.32
CA ARG A 141 4.59 -21.31 -3.51
C ARG A 141 3.53 -21.14 -2.42
N PRO A 142 2.27 -21.54 -2.64
CA PRO A 142 1.73 -22.17 -3.85
C PRO A 142 1.39 -21.20 -4.98
N PHE A 143 1.52 -21.66 -6.24
CA PHE A 143 1.02 -20.92 -7.40
C PHE A 143 -0.45 -21.21 -7.68
N ASN A 144 -1.34 -20.50 -6.99
CA ASN A 144 -2.79 -20.66 -7.11
C ASN A 144 -3.52 -19.29 -7.08
N PRO A 145 -4.29 -18.92 -8.11
CA PRO A 145 -4.99 -17.64 -8.14
C PRO A 145 -6.26 -17.58 -7.29
N VAL A 146 -6.81 -18.70 -6.82
CA VAL A 146 -7.97 -18.72 -5.89
C VAL A 146 -7.58 -18.20 -4.50
N ALA A 147 -6.34 -18.46 -4.08
CA ALA A 147 -5.79 -17.97 -2.82
C ALA A 147 -5.01 -16.64 -2.96
N GLY A 148 -5.10 -16.03 -4.14
CA GLY A 148 -4.36 -14.82 -4.50
C GLY A 148 -2.96 -15.13 -5.00
N LEU A 149 -2.69 -14.70 -6.22
CA LEU A 149 -1.30 -14.47 -6.68
C LEU A 149 -0.69 -13.23 -6.01
N ASP A 150 -1.39 -12.58 -5.06
CA ASP A 150 -1.13 -11.23 -4.53
C ASP A 150 -0.23 -11.15 -3.28
N HIS A 151 0.30 -12.27 -2.81
CA HIS A 151 1.39 -12.23 -1.83
C HIS A 151 2.65 -11.64 -2.48
N TYR A 152 3.43 -10.81 -1.76
CA TYR A 152 4.79 -10.43 -2.18
C TYR A 152 5.50 -11.74 -2.58
N PRO A 153 5.75 -12.09 -3.87
CA PRO A 153 6.05 -11.27 -5.05
C PRO A 153 5.21 -11.61 -6.31
N ALA A 154 3.91 -11.35 -6.21
CA ALA A 154 2.91 -11.30 -7.28
C ALA A 154 3.32 -10.58 -8.58
N GLN A 155 4.27 -9.67 -8.48
CA GLN A 155 4.58 -8.70 -9.52
C GLN A 155 5.13 -9.36 -10.80
N PHE A 156 5.89 -10.46 -10.68
CA PHE A 156 6.36 -11.20 -11.85
C PHE A 156 5.25 -11.98 -12.53
N LEU A 157 4.50 -12.74 -11.73
CA LEU A 157 3.34 -13.50 -12.18
C LEU A 157 2.30 -12.62 -12.85
N SER A 158 2.14 -11.38 -12.35
CA SER A 158 1.19 -10.44 -12.91
C SER A 158 1.36 -10.26 -14.42
N ARG A 159 2.54 -10.46 -15.04
CA ARG A 159 2.72 -10.28 -16.50
C ARG A 159 2.10 -11.42 -17.33
N ALA A 160 1.81 -12.56 -16.72
CA ALA A 160 1.01 -13.61 -17.33
C ALA A 160 -0.50 -13.41 -17.15
N PHE A 161 -0.91 -12.51 -16.27
CA PHE A 161 -2.31 -12.35 -15.89
C PHE A 161 -2.77 -10.90 -15.96
N ASP A 162 -3.68 -10.61 -16.88
CA ASP A 162 -4.34 -9.32 -16.92
C ASP A 162 -5.52 -9.25 -15.95
N ARG A 163 -5.65 -8.11 -15.29
CA ARG A 163 -6.79 -7.75 -14.43
C ARG A 163 -7.71 -6.76 -15.15
N GLY A 164 -8.93 -6.66 -14.63
CA GLY A 164 -9.91 -5.65 -15.05
C GLY A 164 -9.39 -4.22 -14.95
N ALA A 165 -8.69 -3.89 -13.86
CA ALA A 165 -8.14 -2.58 -13.55
C ALA A 165 -6.79 -2.71 -12.82
N TYR A 166 -6.02 -1.61 -12.78
CA TYR A 166 -4.76 -1.55 -12.03
C TYR A 166 -4.60 -0.20 -11.31
N LEU A 167 -3.93 -0.24 -10.15
CA LEU A 167 -3.52 0.95 -9.42
C LEU A 167 -2.36 1.66 -10.14
N SER A 168 -2.58 2.91 -10.53
CA SER A 168 -1.62 3.77 -11.21
C SER A 168 -1.74 5.21 -10.72
N ASN A 169 -0.63 5.79 -10.27
CA ASN A 169 -0.59 7.18 -9.79
C ASN A 169 -1.68 7.51 -8.75
N GLY A 170 -1.90 6.61 -7.79
CA GLY A 170 -2.84 6.84 -6.70
C GLY A 170 -4.25 6.31 -6.93
N THR A 171 -4.68 6.04 -8.16
CA THR A 171 -6.05 5.60 -8.48
C THR A 171 -6.09 4.31 -9.29
N TYR A 172 -7.17 3.55 -9.17
CA TYR A 172 -7.47 2.45 -10.09
C TYR A 172 -7.90 3.01 -11.44
N VAL A 173 -7.20 2.56 -12.49
CA VAL A 173 -7.51 2.91 -13.88
C VAL A 173 -7.99 1.68 -14.65
N PRO A 174 -8.96 1.84 -15.57
CA PRO A 174 -9.40 0.76 -16.46
C PRO A 174 -8.23 0.09 -17.20
N TYR A 175 -8.30 -1.22 -17.38
CA TYR A 175 -7.37 -1.99 -18.21
C TYR A 175 -8.10 -3.00 -19.11
N ARG A 176 -8.54 -4.14 -18.56
CA ARG A 176 -9.41 -5.09 -19.27
C ARG A 176 -10.89 -4.73 -19.17
N CYS A 177 -11.29 -3.94 -18.19
CA CYS A 177 -12.68 -3.51 -18.05
C CYS A 177 -12.75 -2.01 -17.79
N THR A 178 -13.70 -1.35 -18.45
CA THR A 178 -14.18 -0.01 -18.08
C THR A 178 -15.44 -0.16 -17.22
N TRP A 179 -15.75 0.84 -16.40
CA TRP A 179 -16.95 0.85 -15.57
C TRP A 179 -17.74 2.14 -15.69
N GLU A 180 -19.03 2.04 -15.41
CA GLU A 180 -19.96 3.14 -15.24
C GLU A 180 -20.71 2.94 -13.93
N ILE A 181 -20.60 3.89 -13.00
CA ILE A 181 -21.27 3.87 -11.70
C ILE A 181 -22.56 4.67 -11.82
N SER A 182 -23.69 4.06 -11.46
CA SER A 182 -24.98 4.74 -11.35
C SER A 182 -25.34 4.93 -9.88
N GLU A 183 -25.23 6.17 -9.41
CA GLU A 183 -25.63 6.62 -8.06
C GLU A 183 -27.15 6.64 -7.83
N LYS A 184 -27.93 6.29 -8.84
CA LYS A 184 -29.38 6.19 -8.73
C LYS A 184 -29.77 4.87 -8.07
N SER A 185 -30.28 4.96 -6.84
CA SER A 185 -30.95 3.83 -6.18
C SER A 185 -32.19 3.38 -6.94
N GLY A 186 -32.56 2.12 -6.76
CA GLY A 186 -33.70 1.53 -7.45
C GLY A 186 -34.01 0.14 -6.93
N THR A 187 -34.86 -0.59 -7.65
CA THR A 187 -35.18 -1.98 -7.34
C THR A 187 -34.39 -2.94 -8.23
N VAL A 188 -33.90 -4.02 -7.62
CA VAL A 188 -33.17 -5.08 -8.31
C VAL A 188 -34.06 -5.67 -9.41
N PRO A 189 -33.61 -5.71 -10.68
CA PRO A 189 -34.40 -6.28 -11.77
C PRO A 189 -34.78 -7.73 -11.50
N SER A 190 -35.98 -8.16 -11.92
CA SER A 190 -36.43 -9.55 -11.73
C SER A 190 -35.55 -10.59 -12.43
N GLY A 191 -34.85 -10.18 -13.49
CA GLY A 191 -33.87 -11.01 -14.21
C GLY A 191 -32.46 -10.97 -13.63
N ALA A 192 -32.20 -10.17 -12.58
CA ALA A 192 -30.91 -10.18 -11.92
C ALA A 192 -30.77 -11.41 -11.04
N VAL A 193 -29.59 -12.03 -11.06
CA VAL A 193 -29.35 -13.35 -10.47
C VAL A 193 -28.16 -13.33 -9.52
N LEU A 194 -28.21 -14.20 -8.50
CA LEU A 194 -27.06 -14.65 -7.72
C LEU A 194 -26.84 -16.14 -8.00
N TYR A 195 -25.62 -16.62 -7.77
CA TYR A 195 -25.32 -18.05 -7.92
C TYR A 195 -25.45 -18.76 -6.58
N ASN A 196 -26.06 -19.94 -6.60
CA ASN A 196 -26.09 -20.91 -5.51
C ASN A 196 -25.67 -22.26 -6.10
N GLN A 197 -24.81 -23.02 -5.41
CA GLN A 197 -24.27 -24.25 -5.97
C GLN A 197 -25.35 -25.30 -6.21
N THR A 198 -26.35 -25.38 -5.32
CA THR A 198 -27.43 -26.37 -5.39
C THR A 198 -28.54 -25.99 -6.38
N LEU A 199 -28.79 -24.68 -6.56
CA LEU A 199 -29.91 -24.17 -7.38
C LEU A 199 -29.47 -23.55 -8.72
N GLY A 200 -28.18 -23.27 -8.88
CA GLY A 200 -27.63 -22.53 -10.00
C GLY A 200 -27.90 -21.02 -9.90
N TRP A 201 -28.11 -20.38 -11.04
CA TRP A 201 -28.42 -18.94 -11.10
C TRP A 201 -29.88 -18.67 -10.75
N VAL A 202 -30.10 -17.99 -9.61
CA VAL A 202 -31.42 -17.73 -9.03
C VAL A 202 -31.66 -16.24 -8.79
N SER A 203 -32.89 -15.79 -9.05
CA SER A 203 -33.32 -14.40 -8.80
C SER A 203 -33.88 -14.24 -7.38
N VAL A 204 -33.01 -14.20 -6.36
CA VAL A 204 -33.43 -14.20 -4.94
C VAL A 204 -33.86 -12.82 -4.41
N HIS A 205 -33.32 -11.74 -4.95
CA HIS A 205 -33.59 -10.36 -4.47
C HIS A 205 -34.41 -9.52 -5.46
N GLY A 206 -35.08 -10.14 -6.44
CA GLY A 206 -35.86 -9.42 -7.43
C GLY A 206 -36.93 -8.53 -6.78
N GLY A 207 -36.86 -7.22 -7.03
CA GLY A 207 -37.75 -6.23 -6.43
C GLY A 207 -37.29 -5.65 -5.09
N GLU A 208 -36.23 -6.16 -4.47
CA GLU A 208 -35.57 -5.49 -3.33
C GLU A 208 -34.88 -4.19 -3.76
N ASP A 209 -34.63 -3.29 -2.82
CA ASP A 209 -33.91 -2.05 -3.08
C ASP A 209 -32.39 -2.30 -3.17
N TYR A 210 -31.73 -1.61 -4.10
CA TYR A 210 -30.28 -1.46 -4.17
C TYR A 210 -29.90 0.03 -4.06
N SER A 211 -28.73 0.31 -3.47
CA SER A 211 -28.24 1.69 -3.28
C SER A 211 -27.51 2.23 -4.49
N VAL A 212 -26.62 1.41 -5.09
CA VAL A 212 -25.78 1.78 -6.23
C VAL A 212 -25.64 0.60 -7.17
N SER A 213 -25.38 0.85 -8.45
CA SER A 213 -25.04 -0.21 -9.42
C SER A 213 -23.82 0.17 -10.24
N ILE A 214 -23.06 -0.84 -10.66
CA ILE A 214 -21.84 -0.65 -11.46
C ILE A 214 -21.95 -1.53 -12.70
N THR A 215 -21.84 -0.91 -13.87
CA THR A 215 -21.84 -1.64 -15.15
C THR A 215 -20.42 -1.73 -15.69
N TYR A 216 -19.91 -2.94 -15.80
CA TYR A 216 -18.60 -3.23 -16.38
C TYR A 216 -18.73 -3.62 -17.84
N ARG A 217 -17.84 -3.07 -18.67
CA ARG A 217 -17.64 -3.47 -20.06
C ARG A 217 -16.23 -4.02 -20.19
N CYS A 218 -16.12 -5.32 -20.38
CA CYS A 218 -14.84 -6.01 -20.39
C CYS A 218 -14.42 -6.40 -21.81
N GLY A 219 -13.18 -6.05 -22.14
CA GLY A 219 -12.45 -6.57 -23.29
C GLY A 219 -11.97 -7.99 -23.00
N LEU A 220 -12.23 -8.87 -23.96
CA LEU A 220 -11.90 -10.29 -23.88
C LEU A 220 -10.86 -10.67 -24.94
N GLY A 221 -10.00 -11.62 -24.59
CA GLY A 221 -8.88 -12.04 -25.42
C GLY A 221 -8.86 -13.54 -25.70
N GLN A 222 -7.66 -14.03 -25.99
CA GLN A 222 -7.33 -15.44 -25.96
C GLN A 222 -6.62 -15.76 -24.64
N TRP A 223 -6.99 -16.90 -24.07
CA TRP A 223 -6.17 -17.58 -23.08
C TRP A 223 -4.87 -18.07 -23.73
N GLN A 224 -3.82 -18.22 -22.93
CA GLN A 224 -2.48 -18.59 -23.43
C GLN A 224 -2.40 -20.01 -24.00
N ASN A 225 -3.40 -20.87 -23.69
CA ASN A 225 -3.60 -22.17 -24.32
C ASN A 225 -4.26 -22.09 -25.73
N GLY A 226 -4.63 -20.90 -26.19
CA GLY A 226 -5.27 -20.62 -27.47
C GLY A 226 -6.81 -20.60 -27.45
N ALA A 227 -7.45 -20.90 -26.32
CA ALA A 227 -8.90 -20.81 -26.17
C ALA A 227 -9.37 -19.35 -26.18
N TRP A 228 -10.50 -19.08 -26.84
CA TRP A 228 -11.13 -17.75 -26.81
C TRP A 228 -11.90 -17.55 -25.51
N MET A 229 -11.70 -16.37 -24.89
CA MET A 229 -12.51 -15.91 -23.78
C MET A 229 -13.91 -15.52 -24.26
N SER A 230 -14.90 -15.68 -23.38
CA SER A 230 -16.29 -15.27 -23.60
C SER A 230 -16.91 -14.75 -22.30
N GLY A 231 -18.13 -14.20 -22.37
CA GLY A 231 -18.88 -13.84 -21.17
C GLY A 231 -19.11 -15.01 -20.20
N GLU A 232 -19.06 -16.25 -20.71
CA GLU A 232 -19.17 -17.45 -19.87
C GLU A 232 -17.96 -17.60 -18.95
N ASP A 233 -16.76 -17.15 -19.33
CA ASP A 233 -15.58 -17.20 -18.46
C ASP A 233 -15.78 -16.33 -17.22
N ILE A 234 -16.33 -15.11 -17.39
CA ILE A 234 -16.66 -14.21 -16.27
C ILE A 234 -17.77 -14.82 -15.42
N LYS A 235 -18.84 -15.31 -16.07
CA LYS A 235 -19.99 -15.88 -15.37
C LYS A 235 -19.60 -17.12 -14.55
N ASN A 236 -18.83 -18.05 -15.11
CA ASN A 236 -18.37 -19.24 -14.40
C ASN A 236 -17.36 -18.93 -13.29
N TYR A 237 -16.54 -17.87 -13.45
CA TYR A 237 -15.67 -17.39 -12.38
C TYR A 237 -16.47 -16.85 -11.19
N ILE A 238 -17.50 -16.04 -11.44
CA ILE A 238 -18.41 -15.57 -10.37
C ILE A 238 -19.12 -16.76 -9.72
N ALA A 239 -19.61 -17.73 -10.51
CA ALA A 239 -20.22 -18.95 -9.96
C ALA A 239 -19.25 -19.71 -9.05
N PHE A 240 -17.99 -19.87 -9.47
CA PHE A 240 -16.95 -20.50 -8.66
C PHE A 240 -16.75 -19.76 -7.33
N LEU A 241 -16.63 -18.43 -7.34
CA LEU A 241 -16.49 -17.65 -6.09
C LEU A 241 -17.68 -17.86 -5.15
N TYR A 242 -18.92 -17.86 -5.67
CA TYR A 242 -20.12 -18.09 -4.86
C TYR A 242 -20.18 -19.52 -4.32
N THR A 243 -19.82 -20.53 -5.11
CA THR A 243 -19.74 -21.92 -4.63
C THR A 243 -18.80 -22.04 -3.44
N TRP A 244 -17.65 -21.38 -3.51
CA TRP A 244 -16.65 -21.51 -2.46
C TRP A 244 -16.84 -20.59 -1.25
N ALA A 245 -17.64 -19.53 -1.39
CA ALA A 245 -17.88 -18.56 -0.32
C ALA A 245 -18.97 -18.99 0.67
N TYR A 246 -19.86 -19.92 0.32
CA TYR A 246 -21.03 -20.26 1.13
C TYR A 246 -21.11 -21.75 1.42
N GLU A 247 -21.42 -22.10 2.67
CA GLU A 247 -21.76 -23.48 3.05
C GLU A 247 -23.23 -23.74 2.67
N ASP A 248 -23.46 -24.35 1.50
CA ASP A 248 -24.82 -24.58 0.99
C ASP A 248 -25.56 -25.71 1.74
N PHE A 249 -24.80 -26.63 2.36
CA PHE A 249 -25.30 -27.70 3.22
C PHE A 249 -24.25 -28.13 4.24
N GLN A 250 -24.67 -28.76 5.33
CA GLN A 250 -23.75 -29.19 6.39
C GLN A 250 -22.66 -30.12 5.85
N GLY A 251 -21.40 -29.72 6.00
CA GLY A 251 -20.25 -30.49 5.52
C GLY A 251 -20.03 -30.39 4.01
N ASP A 252 -20.45 -29.27 3.41
CA ASP A 252 -20.19 -28.95 2.01
C ASP A 252 -18.68 -28.99 1.71
N PRO A 253 -18.20 -29.91 0.86
CA PRO A 253 -16.78 -30.00 0.54
C PRO A 253 -16.28 -28.85 -0.34
N TYR A 254 -17.19 -28.03 -0.89
CA TYR A 254 -16.83 -26.86 -1.69
C TYR A 254 -16.76 -25.58 -0.88
N TYR A 255 -16.75 -25.61 0.45
CA TYR A 255 -16.75 -24.39 1.26
C TYR A 255 -15.34 -23.97 1.72
N GLU A 256 -14.96 -22.73 1.43
CA GLU A 256 -13.76 -22.05 1.93
C GLU A 256 -14.14 -20.70 2.58
N PRO A 257 -14.28 -20.64 3.92
CA PRO A 257 -14.78 -19.45 4.62
C PRO A 257 -13.95 -18.19 4.37
N LYS A 258 -12.65 -18.33 4.03
CA LYS A 258 -11.79 -17.18 3.77
C LYS A 258 -12.14 -16.45 2.47
N LEU A 259 -12.85 -17.09 1.51
CA LEU A 259 -13.18 -16.48 0.23
C LEU A 259 -14.32 -15.45 0.32
N GLU A 260 -15.35 -15.65 1.14
CA GLU A 260 -16.42 -14.66 1.30
C GLU A 260 -15.86 -13.33 1.82
N LEU A 261 -15.02 -13.41 2.86
CA LEU A 261 -14.38 -12.26 3.49
C LEU A 261 -13.46 -11.51 2.51
N ALA A 262 -12.77 -12.24 1.63
CA ALA A 262 -11.86 -11.65 0.65
C ALA A 262 -12.60 -10.92 -0.49
N GLU A 263 -13.73 -11.46 -0.94
CA GLU A 263 -14.44 -11.00 -2.14
C GLU A 263 -15.65 -10.08 -1.82
N ASN A 264 -16.04 -9.96 -0.55
CA ASN A 264 -17.13 -9.09 -0.07
C ASN A 264 -18.46 -9.29 -0.80
N LEU A 265 -18.79 -10.56 -1.08
CA LEU A 265 -19.94 -10.98 -1.89
C LEU A 265 -21.28 -10.67 -1.23
N SER A 266 -21.34 -10.60 0.10
CA SER A 266 -22.56 -10.33 0.88
C SER A 266 -23.21 -8.97 0.60
N ASN A 267 -22.47 -7.97 0.11
CA ASN A 267 -23.05 -6.68 -0.29
C ASN A 267 -23.75 -6.72 -1.67
N ILE A 268 -23.55 -7.78 -2.45
CA ILE A 268 -24.08 -7.89 -3.81
C ILE A 268 -25.47 -8.51 -3.77
N VAL A 269 -26.46 -7.82 -4.34
CA VAL A 269 -27.86 -8.27 -4.38
C VAL A 269 -28.30 -8.77 -5.75
N GLY A 270 -27.41 -8.72 -6.75
CA GLY A 270 -27.68 -9.34 -8.04
C GLY A 270 -26.67 -8.98 -9.12
N PHE A 271 -26.61 -9.83 -10.14
CA PHE A 271 -25.89 -9.60 -11.39
C PHE A 271 -26.85 -9.61 -12.58
N SER A 272 -26.63 -8.72 -13.54
CA SER A 272 -27.24 -8.81 -14.88
C SER A 272 -26.14 -8.97 -15.92
N PHE A 273 -26.21 -10.02 -16.73
CA PHE A 273 -25.20 -10.35 -17.73
C PHE A 273 -25.68 -10.00 -19.15
N ASN A 274 -24.80 -9.39 -19.96
CA ASN A 274 -25.05 -9.10 -21.36
C ASN A 274 -23.75 -9.26 -22.18
N GLY A 275 -23.55 -10.44 -22.76
CA GLY A 275 -22.31 -10.78 -23.46
C GLY A 275 -21.12 -10.75 -22.50
N SER A 276 -20.09 -9.96 -22.82
CA SER A 276 -18.93 -9.73 -21.95
C SER A 276 -19.11 -8.59 -20.95
N SER A 277 -20.26 -7.89 -20.98
CA SER A 277 -20.60 -6.84 -20.03
C SER A 277 -21.50 -7.38 -18.93
N TYR A 278 -21.38 -6.85 -17.72
CA TYR A 278 -22.25 -7.21 -16.62
C TYR A 278 -22.48 -6.02 -15.68
N THR A 279 -23.65 -5.99 -15.05
CA THR A 279 -24.01 -5.01 -14.03
C THR A 279 -24.10 -5.69 -12.68
N VAL A 280 -23.48 -5.09 -11.66
CA VAL A 280 -23.56 -5.51 -10.26
C VAL A 280 -24.47 -4.53 -9.52
N TYR A 281 -25.41 -5.05 -8.74
CA TYR A 281 -26.29 -4.27 -7.87
C TYR A 281 -25.84 -4.44 -6.42
N LEU A 282 -25.65 -3.33 -5.70
CA LEU A 282 -25.11 -3.33 -4.34
C LEU A 282 -26.13 -2.83 -3.33
N ARG A 283 -26.20 -3.49 -2.17
CA ARG A 283 -27.06 -3.10 -1.05
C ARG A 283 -26.63 -1.76 -0.46
N VAL A 284 -25.33 -1.57 -0.28
CA VAL A 284 -24.70 -0.36 0.28
C VAL A 284 -23.61 0.16 -0.68
N ARG A 285 -23.49 1.49 -0.82
CA ARG A 285 -22.41 2.15 -1.55
C ARG A 285 -21.13 2.21 -0.69
N GLU A 286 -20.37 1.12 -0.67
CA GLU A 286 -19.09 1.06 0.03
C GLU A 286 -18.01 0.32 -0.78
N PRO A 287 -16.83 0.94 -1.02
CA PRO A 287 -16.34 2.22 -0.51
C PRO A 287 -16.94 3.45 -1.23
N LEU A 288 -16.73 4.64 -0.67
CA LEU A 288 -17.27 5.89 -1.21
C LEU A 288 -16.47 6.49 -2.37
N VAL A 289 -15.25 6.00 -2.57
CA VAL A 289 -14.33 6.50 -3.59
C VAL A 289 -14.53 5.65 -4.84
N ASP A 290 -14.87 6.29 -5.95
CA ASP A 290 -15.43 5.63 -7.13
C ASP A 290 -14.53 4.55 -7.72
N ASP A 291 -13.23 4.83 -7.84
CA ASP A 291 -12.29 3.88 -8.42
C ASP A 291 -12.00 2.69 -7.48
N LEU A 292 -12.07 2.90 -6.16
CA LEU A 292 -12.05 1.80 -5.18
C LEU A 292 -13.34 0.99 -5.23
N LEU A 293 -14.50 1.64 -5.37
CA LEU A 293 -15.79 0.99 -5.47
C LEU A 293 -15.83 0.08 -6.70
N ALA A 294 -15.42 0.63 -7.85
CA ALA A 294 -15.30 -0.12 -9.08
C ALA A 294 -14.26 -1.24 -8.96
N SER A 295 -13.07 -1.00 -8.42
CA SER A 295 -12.06 -2.06 -8.30
C SER A 295 -12.50 -3.18 -7.35
N LYS A 296 -13.24 -2.88 -6.28
CA LYS A 296 -13.68 -3.84 -5.27
C LYS A 296 -14.70 -4.84 -5.81
N TYR A 297 -15.57 -4.42 -6.73
CA TYR A 297 -16.65 -5.26 -7.29
C TYR A 297 -16.40 -5.65 -8.75
N LEU A 298 -15.13 -5.67 -9.17
CA LEU A 298 -14.71 -6.00 -10.53
C LEU A 298 -14.26 -7.47 -10.60
N PHE A 299 -15.07 -8.29 -11.25
CA PHE A 299 -14.82 -9.71 -11.47
C PHE A 299 -14.27 -9.93 -12.87
N TYR A 300 -12.98 -10.25 -12.95
CA TYR A 300 -12.32 -10.62 -14.20
C TYR A 300 -11.43 -11.84 -13.97
N PRO A 301 -11.69 -12.98 -14.65
CA PRO A 301 -10.98 -14.22 -14.38
C PRO A 301 -9.49 -14.13 -14.77
N GLN A 302 -8.64 -14.77 -13.96
CA GLN A 302 -7.20 -14.90 -14.24
C GLN A 302 -6.83 -16.26 -14.83
N LEU A 303 -7.69 -17.27 -14.70
CA LEU A 303 -7.57 -18.56 -15.38
C LEU A 303 -8.81 -18.87 -16.23
N PRO A 304 -8.69 -19.77 -17.22
CA PRO A 304 -9.83 -20.40 -17.86
C PRO A 304 -10.78 -21.01 -16.83
N TRP A 305 -12.10 -20.83 -17.01
CA TRP A 305 -13.08 -21.25 -16.03
C TRP A 305 -13.00 -22.74 -15.70
N GLU A 306 -12.76 -23.58 -16.70
CA GLU A 306 -12.63 -25.02 -16.55
C GLU A 306 -11.49 -25.44 -15.63
N LEU A 307 -10.40 -24.66 -15.56
CA LEU A 307 -9.29 -24.91 -14.65
C LEU A 307 -9.64 -24.55 -13.22
N TYR A 308 -10.35 -23.43 -12.98
CA TYR A 308 -10.88 -23.11 -11.64
C TYR A 308 -11.72 -24.27 -11.09
N TRP A 309 -12.63 -24.79 -11.90
CA TRP A 309 -13.51 -25.88 -11.50
C TRP A 309 -12.76 -27.21 -11.36
N ALA A 310 -11.80 -27.54 -12.24
CA ALA A 310 -10.97 -28.74 -12.08
C ALA A 310 -10.10 -28.69 -10.82
N MET A 311 -9.55 -27.52 -10.47
CA MET A 311 -8.85 -27.33 -9.20
C MET A 311 -9.81 -27.47 -8.02
N GLY A 312 -11.05 -26.96 -8.13
CA GLY A 312 -12.07 -27.13 -7.11
C GLY A 312 -12.43 -28.60 -6.88
N GLU A 313 -12.55 -29.39 -7.95
CA GLU A 313 -12.74 -30.85 -7.85
C GLU A 313 -11.58 -31.55 -7.15
N LEU A 314 -10.35 -31.09 -7.39
CA LEU A 314 -9.16 -31.64 -6.74
C LEU A 314 -9.21 -31.42 -5.23
N VAL A 315 -9.56 -30.21 -4.79
CA VAL A 315 -9.68 -29.84 -3.36
C VAL A 315 -10.88 -30.55 -2.71
N ALA A 316 -12.06 -30.43 -3.31
CA ALA A 316 -13.30 -30.89 -2.68
C ALA A 316 -13.48 -32.43 -2.73
N ASN A 317 -12.88 -33.11 -3.72
CA ASN A 317 -13.28 -34.48 -4.07
C ASN A 317 -12.12 -35.41 -4.45
N GLU A 318 -10.92 -35.28 -3.85
CA GLU A 318 -9.75 -36.15 -4.11
C GLU A 318 -10.10 -37.64 -4.33
N GLY A 319 -10.88 -38.20 -3.40
CA GLY A 319 -11.23 -39.62 -3.40
C GLY A 319 -12.05 -40.07 -4.61
N ARG A 320 -12.83 -39.17 -5.23
CA ARG A 320 -13.57 -39.42 -6.49
C ARG A 320 -12.61 -39.68 -7.65
N TYR A 321 -11.43 -39.09 -7.58
CA TYR A 321 -10.41 -39.12 -8.61
C TYR A 321 -9.29 -40.12 -8.30
N GLU A 322 -9.51 -41.04 -7.33
CA GLU A 322 -8.55 -42.06 -6.91
C GLU A 322 -7.27 -41.43 -6.33
N ILE A 323 -7.40 -40.26 -5.70
CA ILE A 323 -6.35 -39.54 -4.97
C ILE A 323 -6.66 -39.66 -3.48
N TYR A 324 -5.65 -39.97 -2.67
CA TYR A 324 -5.84 -40.22 -1.23
C TYR A 324 -4.66 -39.70 -0.42
N GLY A 325 -4.96 -39.08 0.73
CA GLY A 325 -3.97 -38.70 1.73
C GLY A 325 -3.08 -37.52 1.33
N THR A 326 -3.54 -36.67 0.40
CA THR A 326 -2.83 -35.44 0.03
C THR A 326 -3.36 -34.23 0.81
N ASN A 327 -4.67 -34.18 1.07
CA ASN A 327 -5.33 -33.06 1.78
C ASN A 327 -5.15 -31.73 1.05
N TYR A 328 -5.60 -31.69 -0.20
CA TYR A 328 -5.58 -30.51 -1.05
C TYR A 328 -6.42 -29.38 -0.45
N VAL A 329 -5.87 -28.17 -0.46
CA VAL A 329 -6.57 -26.94 -0.05
C VAL A 329 -6.34 -25.82 -1.07
N PHE A 330 -7.19 -24.80 -1.04
CA PHE A 330 -6.86 -23.55 -1.75
C PHE A 330 -6.01 -22.64 -0.88
N ILE A 331 -6.46 -22.36 0.35
CA ILE A 331 -5.85 -21.38 1.25
C ILE A 331 -5.37 -22.09 2.54
N PRO A 332 -4.07 -22.39 2.67
CA PRO A 332 -3.56 -23.10 3.83
C PRO A 332 -3.78 -22.32 5.14
N GLU A 333 -3.80 -23.01 6.28
CA GLU A 333 -3.97 -22.39 7.60
C GLU A 333 -2.80 -21.45 7.94
N GLU A 334 -1.57 -21.87 7.64
CA GLU A 334 -0.36 -21.06 7.75
C GLU A 334 0.32 -20.89 6.38
N LEU A 335 0.46 -19.65 5.92
CA LEU A 335 1.29 -19.34 4.75
C LEU A 335 2.73 -19.15 5.20
N SER A 336 3.58 -20.15 4.96
CA SER A 336 5.03 -20.02 5.16
C SER A 336 5.74 -19.72 3.84
N SER A 337 6.69 -18.79 3.84
CA SER A 337 7.53 -18.48 2.67
C SER A 337 8.45 -19.63 2.22
N TRP A 338 8.55 -20.72 3.01
CA TRP A 338 9.59 -21.75 2.90
C TRP A 338 9.05 -23.17 2.66
N GLY A 339 7.74 -23.37 2.57
CA GLY A 339 7.13 -24.68 2.31
C GLY A 339 5.65 -24.75 2.68
N TYR A 340 5.01 -25.85 2.28
CA TYR A 340 3.63 -26.15 2.66
C TYR A 340 3.56 -26.57 4.15
N PRO A 341 2.47 -26.25 4.87
CA PRO A 341 2.24 -26.76 6.22
C PRO A 341 2.29 -28.29 6.26
N GLU A 342 2.60 -28.85 7.44
CA GLU A 342 2.72 -30.32 7.60
C GLU A 342 1.43 -31.09 7.24
N ASN A 343 0.27 -30.44 7.37
CA ASN A 343 -1.03 -31.06 7.17
C ASN A 343 -1.83 -30.54 5.96
N ASP A 344 -1.43 -29.42 5.33
CA ASP A 344 -2.17 -28.82 4.21
C ASP A 344 -1.34 -28.90 2.93
N TYR A 345 -1.93 -29.39 1.84
CA TYR A 345 -1.28 -29.39 0.53
C TYR A 345 -1.96 -28.39 -0.41
N PRO A 346 -1.53 -27.13 -0.46
CA PRO A 346 -2.18 -26.18 -1.35
C PRO A 346 -2.01 -26.59 -2.82
N VAL A 347 -3.05 -26.41 -3.63
CA VAL A 347 -2.95 -26.60 -5.08
C VAL A 347 -1.86 -25.68 -5.63
N ASP A 348 -0.91 -26.22 -6.39
CA ASP A 348 0.21 -25.45 -6.94
C ASP A 348 0.42 -25.81 -8.41
N LEU A 349 0.20 -24.82 -9.28
CA LEU A 349 0.26 -25.01 -10.72
C LEU A 349 1.69 -25.15 -11.29
N PHE A 350 2.73 -25.26 -10.46
CA PHE A 350 4.10 -25.66 -10.85
C PHE A 350 4.63 -26.89 -10.10
N ASP A 351 3.91 -27.40 -9.09
CA ASP A 351 4.37 -28.55 -8.33
C ASP A 351 4.04 -29.86 -9.06
N ASN A 352 5.04 -30.73 -9.26
CA ASN A 352 4.88 -31.96 -10.04
C ASN A 352 3.73 -32.85 -9.53
N LYS A 353 3.61 -33.01 -8.20
CA LYS A 353 2.54 -33.86 -7.64
C LYS A 353 1.18 -33.22 -7.86
N SER A 354 1.05 -31.92 -7.61
CA SER A 354 -0.19 -31.19 -7.86
C SER A 354 -0.60 -31.23 -9.34
N LEU A 355 0.36 -31.12 -10.25
CA LEU A 355 0.14 -31.20 -11.70
C LEU A 355 -0.32 -32.60 -12.15
N GLU A 356 0.31 -33.67 -11.65
CA GLU A 356 -0.08 -35.05 -11.95
C GLU A 356 -1.50 -35.38 -11.47
N ASP A 357 -1.82 -34.96 -10.25
CA ASP A 357 -3.15 -35.16 -9.66
C ASP A 357 -4.21 -34.31 -10.36
N LEU A 358 -3.91 -33.05 -10.72
CA LEU A 358 -4.81 -32.19 -11.49
C LEU A 358 -5.06 -32.76 -12.90
N ASP A 359 -4.03 -33.26 -13.60
CA ASP A 359 -4.21 -33.92 -14.90
C ASP A 359 -5.14 -35.14 -14.79
N ARG A 360 -5.03 -35.91 -13.69
CA ARG A 360 -5.93 -37.04 -13.41
C ARG A 360 -7.38 -36.59 -13.25
N VAL A 361 -7.62 -35.51 -12.51
CA VAL A 361 -8.95 -34.90 -12.38
C VAL A 361 -9.49 -34.51 -13.76
N ILE A 362 -8.70 -33.74 -14.53
CA ILE A 362 -9.06 -33.29 -15.88
C ILE A 362 -9.43 -34.47 -16.79
N VAL A 363 -8.63 -35.54 -16.81
CA VAL A 363 -8.92 -36.73 -17.62
C VAL A 363 -10.25 -37.37 -17.23
N LYS A 364 -10.54 -37.49 -15.93
CA LYS A 364 -11.80 -38.09 -15.47
C LYS A 364 -12.99 -37.19 -15.83
N LEU A 365 -12.87 -35.88 -15.67
CA LEU A 365 -13.87 -34.90 -16.11
C LEU A 365 -14.17 -35.02 -17.61
N MET A 366 -13.12 -35.11 -18.44
CA MET A 366 -13.25 -35.29 -19.88
C MET A 366 -13.96 -36.59 -20.28
N THR A 367 -13.88 -37.65 -19.45
CA THR A 367 -14.60 -38.92 -19.69
C THR A 367 -16.07 -38.89 -19.25
N GLY A 368 -16.63 -37.72 -18.94
CA GLY A 368 -18.02 -37.54 -18.53
C GLY A 368 -18.28 -37.87 -17.06
N LYS A 369 -17.23 -37.92 -16.23
CA LYS A 369 -17.35 -38.16 -14.79
C LYS A 369 -17.39 -36.87 -13.94
N GLY A 370 -17.74 -35.72 -14.51
CA GLY A 370 -17.94 -34.48 -13.75
C GLY A 370 -19.17 -34.55 -12.83
N PRO A 371 -19.18 -33.84 -11.68
CA PRO A 371 -20.38 -33.70 -10.87
C PRO A 371 -21.48 -32.94 -11.62
N ASP A 372 -22.72 -33.20 -11.22
CA ASP A 372 -23.86 -32.40 -11.68
C ASP A 372 -23.95 -31.13 -10.83
N ILE A 373 -23.26 -30.07 -11.29
CA ILE A 373 -23.29 -28.75 -10.65
C ILE A 373 -24.12 -27.82 -11.55
N PRO A 374 -25.31 -27.37 -11.10
CA PRO A 374 -26.18 -26.47 -11.85
C PRO A 374 -25.45 -25.27 -12.47
N GLY A 375 -25.59 -25.11 -13.78
CA GLY A 375 -24.96 -24.01 -14.53
C GLY A 375 -23.55 -24.29 -15.04
N ILE A 376 -22.93 -25.41 -14.65
CA ILE A 376 -21.60 -25.83 -15.11
C ILE A 376 -21.73 -26.93 -16.18
N ASP A 377 -21.31 -26.63 -17.40
CA ASP A 377 -21.42 -27.58 -18.54
C ASP A 377 -20.06 -28.18 -18.90
N TRP A 378 -19.75 -29.33 -18.30
CA TRP A 378 -18.52 -30.07 -18.55
C TRP A 378 -18.29 -30.45 -20.03
N ARG A 379 -19.34 -30.52 -20.85
CA ARG A 379 -19.18 -30.79 -22.29
C ARG A 379 -18.52 -29.63 -23.01
N LYS A 380 -18.76 -28.39 -22.59
CA LYS A 380 -18.07 -27.20 -23.10
C LYS A 380 -16.62 -27.14 -22.66
N ALA A 381 -16.28 -27.73 -21.51
CA ALA A 381 -14.91 -27.82 -21.02
C ALA A 381 -14.05 -28.83 -21.80
N PHE A 382 -14.64 -29.86 -22.42
CA PHE A 382 -13.88 -30.97 -23.03
C PHE A 382 -12.77 -30.53 -23.99
N VAL A 383 -13.08 -29.67 -24.96
CA VAL A 383 -12.07 -29.17 -25.92
C VAL A 383 -11.06 -28.28 -25.23
N ARG A 384 -11.49 -27.52 -24.22
CA ARG A 384 -10.63 -26.58 -23.51
C ARG A 384 -9.63 -27.32 -22.61
N PHE A 385 -10.05 -28.40 -21.96
CA PHE A 385 -9.15 -29.32 -21.26
C PHE A 385 -8.09 -29.96 -22.18
N ILE A 386 -8.43 -30.25 -23.45
CA ILE A 386 -7.41 -30.69 -24.41
C ILE A 386 -6.35 -29.60 -24.61
N LEU A 387 -6.78 -28.33 -24.72
CA LEU A 387 -5.87 -27.19 -24.85
C LEU A 387 -5.04 -26.98 -23.58
N ASP A 388 -5.64 -27.12 -22.39
CA ASP A 388 -4.92 -27.01 -21.10
C ASP A 388 -3.84 -28.09 -20.97
N ARG A 389 -4.17 -29.34 -21.28
CA ARG A 389 -3.20 -30.44 -21.25
C ARG A 389 -2.11 -30.29 -22.30
N THR A 390 -2.46 -29.76 -23.48
CA THR A 390 -1.47 -29.42 -24.52
C THR A 390 -0.53 -28.32 -24.04
N PHE A 391 -1.08 -27.29 -23.41
CA PHE A 391 -0.31 -26.21 -22.80
C PHE A 391 0.63 -26.74 -21.72
N HIS A 392 0.13 -27.59 -20.80
CA HIS A 392 0.94 -28.27 -19.80
C HIS A 392 2.05 -29.13 -20.43
N SER A 393 1.77 -29.87 -21.50
CA SER A 393 2.80 -30.65 -22.20
C SER A 393 3.89 -29.79 -22.86
N ILE A 394 3.59 -28.53 -23.21
CA ILE A 394 4.54 -27.62 -23.84
C ILE A 394 5.37 -26.86 -22.79
N TYR A 395 4.72 -26.35 -21.74
CA TYR A 395 5.32 -25.44 -20.77
C TYR A 395 5.60 -26.07 -19.40
N GLY A 396 5.11 -27.28 -19.15
CA GLY A 396 5.33 -28.03 -17.91
C GLY A 396 4.43 -27.62 -16.75
N HIS A 397 3.41 -26.76 -16.96
CA HIS A 397 2.56 -26.22 -15.89
C HIS A 397 1.13 -25.92 -16.37
N PHE A 398 0.17 -25.80 -15.45
CA PHE A 398 -1.24 -25.43 -15.76
C PHE A 398 -1.54 -23.93 -15.55
N LEU A 399 -0.52 -23.10 -15.35
CA LEU A 399 -0.65 -21.64 -15.24
C LEU A 399 -1.05 -20.97 -16.58
N VAL A 400 -2.31 -21.13 -17.01
CA VAL A 400 -2.84 -20.59 -18.27
C VAL A 400 -3.37 -19.18 -18.07
N GLY A 401 -2.55 -18.17 -18.34
CA GLY A 401 -2.96 -16.77 -18.19
C GLY A 401 -3.62 -16.15 -19.42
N ASN A 402 -3.81 -14.84 -19.38
CA ASN A 402 -4.35 -13.99 -20.48
C ASN A 402 -3.54 -12.69 -20.67
N GLY A 403 -2.37 -12.61 -20.03
CA GLY A 403 -1.50 -11.46 -20.02
C GLY A 403 -0.57 -11.38 -21.25
N PRO A 404 0.22 -10.31 -21.34
CA PRO A 404 1.15 -10.04 -22.45
C PRO A 404 2.30 -11.05 -22.58
N TYR A 405 2.54 -11.89 -21.58
CA TYR A 405 3.64 -12.85 -21.57
C TYR A 405 3.22 -14.22 -21.04
N VAL A 406 3.75 -15.29 -21.62
CA VAL A 406 3.57 -16.67 -21.17
C VAL A 406 4.82 -17.10 -20.39
N PHE A 407 4.66 -17.88 -19.32
CA PHE A 407 5.79 -18.58 -18.71
C PHE A 407 6.24 -19.68 -19.66
N ALA A 408 7.42 -19.49 -20.26
CA ALA A 408 8.00 -20.46 -21.19
C ALA A 408 8.89 -21.48 -20.47
N GLU A 409 9.47 -21.08 -19.34
CA GLU A 409 10.27 -21.91 -18.46
C GLU A 409 10.18 -21.35 -17.05
N ALA A 410 9.99 -22.22 -16.07
CA ALA A 410 10.01 -21.88 -14.66
C ALA A 410 10.75 -22.97 -13.92
N VAL A 411 11.82 -22.60 -13.23
CA VAL A 411 12.57 -23.52 -12.36
C VAL A 411 12.53 -22.92 -10.97
N PRO A 412 11.44 -23.14 -10.20
CA PRO A 412 11.25 -22.46 -8.92
C PRO A 412 12.39 -22.72 -7.93
N GLU A 413 13.03 -23.88 -7.97
CA GLU A 413 14.17 -24.24 -7.11
C GLU A 413 15.40 -23.37 -7.37
N SER A 414 15.57 -22.89 -8.60
CA SER A 414 16.67 -22.00 -9.00
C SER A 414 16.25 -20.53 -9.13
N ILE A 415 14.97 -20.25 -8.90
CA ILE A 415 14.36 -18.90 -8.92
C ILE A 415 14.68 -18.19 -10.25
N PHE A 416 14.56 -18.99 -11.31
CA PHE A 416 14.76 -18.58 -12.68
C PHE A 416 13.44 -18.76 -13.45
N TYR A 417 13.06 -17.72 -14.18
CA TYR A 417 11.87 -17.73 -15.02
C TYR A 417 12.18 -17.12 -16.37
N ARG A 418 11.76 -17.79 -17.43
CA ARG A 418 11.74 -17.24 -18.79
C ARG A 418 10.30 -17.00 -19.17
N MET A 419 10.00 -15.77 -19.56
CA MET A 419 8.72 -15.41 -20.13
C MET A 419 8.89 -15.01 -21.59
N GLU A 420 7.96 -15.46 -22.43
CA GLU A 420 7.92 -15.15 -23.86
C GLU A 420 6.68 -14.32 -24.16
N ARG A 421 6.81 -13.34 -25.07
CA ARG A 421 5.67 -12.49 -25.41
C ARG A 421 4.55 -13.33 -26.00
N PHE A 422 3.37 -13.21 -25.41
CA PHE A 422 2.17 -13.83 -25.94
C PHE A 422 1.73 -13.13 -27.23
N LYS A 423 1.46 -13.91 -28.28
CA LYS A 423 1.06 -13.40 -29.60
C LYS A 423 -0.44 -13.53 -29.88
N GLY A 424 -1.21 -14.06 -28.92
CA GLY A 424 -2.66 -14.18 -29.05
C GLY A 424 -3.38 -12.84 -28.91
N TRP A 425 -4.65 -12.83 -29.30
CA TRP A 425 -5.47 -11.62 -29.26
C TRP A 425 -5.70 -11.15 -27.81
N ARG A 426 -5.54 -9.85 -27.58
CA ARG A 426 -5.74 -9.21 -26.29
C ARG A 426 -6.49 -7.90 -26.48
N ASP A 427 -7.72 -7.85 -25.99
CA ASP A 427 -8.52 -6.61 -26.00
C ASP A 427 -8.28 -5.84 -24.70
N VAL A 428 -7.42 -4.80 -24.77
CA VAL A 428 -7.16 -3.86 -23.66
C VAL A 428 -7.97 -2.61 -23.94
N VAL A 429 -9.00 -2.38 -23.13
CA VAL A 429 -9.95 -1.27 -23.31
C VAL A 429 -9.49 0.02 -22.61
N GLY A 430 -8.59 -0.10 -21.64
CA GLY A 430 -7.97 1.02 -20.94
C GLY A 430 -6.87 1.71 -21.75
N GLY A 431 -6.82 3.05 -21.72
CA GLY A 431 -5.85 3.85 -22.47
C GLY A 431 -4.64 4.36 -21.66
N THR A 432 -4.66 4.23 -20.33
CA THR A 432 -3.66 4.85 -19.44
C THR A 432 -2.35 4.05 -19.34
N LEU A 433 -2.45 2.73 -19.43
CA LEU A 433 -1.35 1.81 -19.16
C LEU A 433 -0.95 1.03 -20.42
N PRO A 434 0.32 0.57 -20.53
CA PRO A 434 0.79 -0.19 -21.68
C PRO A 434 -0.05 -1.45 -21.93
N ALA A 435 -0.62 -1.57 -23.13
CA ALA A 435 -1.34 -2.78 -23.54
C ALA A 435 -0.36 -3.93 -23.81
N GLU A 436 0.74 -3.67 -24.51
CA GLU A 436 1.68 -4.67 -25.01
C GLU A 436 3.05 -4.60 -24.35
N GLY A 437 3.70 -5.75 -24.26
CA GLY A 437 5.10 -5.88 -23.87
C GLY A 437 6.05 -5.47 -25.00
N SER A 438 7.20 -4.91 -24.65
CA SER A 438 8.23 -4.43 -25.59
C SER A 438 9.42 -5.38 -25.75
N ALA A 439 9.69 -6.25 -24.78
CA ALA A 439 10.67 -7.34 -24.89
C ALA A 439 10.02 -8.56 -25.57
N GLU A 440 10.77 -9.28 -26.41
CA GLU A 440 10.31 -10.56 -26.96
C GLU A 440 10.43 -11.67 -25.91
N THR A 441 11.48 -11.60 -25.10
CA THR A 441 11.73 -12.53 -24.00
C THR A 441 12.17 -11.74 -22.77
N ILE A 442 11.62 -12.11 -21.62
CA ILE A 442 12.05 -11.62 -20.31
C ILE A 442 12.68 -12.79 -19.55
N TYR A 443 13.94 -12.63 -19.17
CA TYR A 443 14.62 -13.49 -18.23
C TYR A 443 14.55 -12.86 -16.85
N CYS A 444 13.95 -13.56 -15.91
CA CYS A 444 13.98 -13.19 -14.50
C CYS A 444 14.94 -14.07 -13.74
N VAL A 445 15.91 -13.42 -13.09
CA VAL A 445 17.02 -14.09 -12.42
C VAL A 445 17.04 -13.68 -10.95
N GLY A 446 16.78 -14.66 -10.08
CA GLY A 446 16.93 -14.48 -8.64
C GLY A 446 18.40 -14.36 -8.23
N ALA A 447 18.70 -13.35 -7.43
CA ALA A 447 19.99 -13.13 -6.80
C ALA A 447 19.87 -13.35 -5.28
N LEU A 448 20.78 -14.12 -4.70
CA LEU A 448 20.81 -14.34 -3.24
C LEU A 448 21.31 -13.11 -2.48
N TYR A 449 22.21 -12.34 -3.09
CA TYR A 449 22.84 -11.17 -2.50
C TYR A 449 22.82 -10.01 -3.50
N ALA A 450 22.66 -8.79 -2.97
CA ALA A 450 22.68 -7.56 -3.77
C ALA A 450 24.11 -7.16 -4.17
N GLU A 451 25.11 -7.78 -3.54
CA GLU A 451 26.53 -7.57 -3.81
C GLU A 451 26.88 -8.01 -5.23
N GLY A 452 27.61 -7.17 -5.96
CA GLY A 452 27.98 -7.41 -7.35
C GLY A 452 26.86 -7.14 -8.38
N LEU A 453 25.60 -6.95 -7.96
CA LEU A 453 24.52 -6.65 -8.92
C LEU A 453 24.67 -5.26 -9.57
N ILE A 454 25.24 -4.28 -8.87
CA ILE A 454 25.54 -2.96 -9.44
C ILE A 454 26.53 -3.11 -10.61
N GLU A 455 27.60 -3.86 -10.39
CA GLU A 455 28.62 -4.17 -11.40
C GLU A 455 28.03 -4.90 -12.59
N LYS A 456 27.18 -5.91 -12.35
CA LYS A 456 26.53 -6.69 -13.40
C LYS A 456 25.57 -5.86 -14.24
N VAL A 457 24.80 -4.96 -13.63
CA VAL A 457 23.96 -4.01 -14.38
C VAL A 457 24.81 -3.02 -15.16
N ALA A 458 25.89 -2.52 -14.57
CA ALA A 458 26.83 -1.61 -15.23
C ALA A 458 27.62 -2.26 -16.39
N ALA A 459 27.76 -3.59 -16.37
CA ALA A 459 28.42 -4.39 -17.39
C ALA A 459 27.45 -4.97 -18.44
N ASP A 460 26.17 -4.57 -18.42
CA ASP A 460 25.10 -5.08 -19.29
C ASP A 460 24.80 -6.58 -19.15
N GLU A 461 25.23 -7.23 -18.06
CA GLU A 461 24.84 -8.62 -17.74
C GLU A 461 23.38 -8.69 -17.31
N TYR A 462 22.90 -7.68 -16.58
CA TYR A 462 21.49 -7.48 -16.26
C TYR A 462 21.02 -6.13 -16.78
N ASP A 463 19.80 -6.08 -17.30
CA ASP A 463 19.21 -4.88 -17.88
C ASP A 463 18.55 -4.02 -16.80
N VAL A 464 17.83 -4.64 -15.86
CA VAL A 464 17.13 -3.94 -14.76
C VAL A 464 17.30 -4.72 -13.47
N PHE A 465 17.52 -4.01 -12.36
CA PHE A 465 17.33 -4.56 -11.03
C PHE A 465 15.98 -4.07 -10.49
N LEU A 466 15.07 -5.01 -10.23
CA LEU A 466 13.70 -4.73 -9.83
C LEU A 466 13.56 -4.40 -8.33
N GLU A 467 14.67 -4.29 -7.60
CA GLU A 467 14.69 -3.82 -6.23
C GLU A 467 15.51 -2.55 -6.07
N GLY A 468 15.19 -1.80 -5.01
CA GLY A 468 15.88 -0.57 -4.68
C GLY A 468 17.01 -0.81 -3.68
N TYR A 469 18.13 -0.14 -3.87
CA TYR A 469 19.20 -0.05 -2.90
C TYR A 469 18.90 1.02 -1.83
N SER A 470 19.38 0.79 -0.60
CA SER A 470 19.42 1.81 0.44
C SER A 470 20.38 2.95 0.07
N THR A 471 20.30 4.04 0.82
CA THR A 471 21.21 5.19 0.78
C THR A 471 22.69 4.81 0.95
N ASP A 472 23.03 3.70 1.61
CA ASP A 472 24.41 3.21 1.77
C ASP A 472 25.13 3.00 0.44
N HIS A 473 24.38 2.65 -0.60
CA HIS A 473 24.91 2.42 -1.94
C HIS A 473 24.88 3.68 -2.80
N TYR A 474 24.24 4.75 -2.34
CA TYR A 474 23.91 5.92 -3.17
C TYR A 474 25.15 6.56 -3.80
N GLN A 475 26.25 6.70 -3.05
CA GLN A 475 27.49 7.29 -3.58
C GLN A 475 28.07 6.44 -4.73
N LYS A 476 28.18 5.12 -4.52
CA LYS A 476 28.63 4.18 -5.55
C LYS A 476 27.70 4.20 -6.77
N LEU A 477 26.39 4.21 -6.56
CA LEU A 477 25.41 4.31 -7.64
C LEU A 477 25.55 5.61 -8.43
N GLN A 478 25.80 6.74 -7.77
CA GLN A 478 26.04 8.02 -8.41
C GLN A 478 27.33 8.01 -9.25
N GLU A 479 28.38 7.32 -8.83
CA GLU A 479 29.61 7.16 -9.61
C GLU A 479 29.32 6.43 -10.93
N TYR A 480 28.70 5.26 -10.88
CA TYR A 480 28.31 4.50 -12.08
C TYR A 480 27.34 5.28 -12.99
N ALA A 481 26.42 6.05 -12.41
CA ALA A 481 25.50 6.90 -13.17
C ALA A 481 26.22 8.07 -13.87
N LYS A 482 27.19 8.70 -13.20
CA LYS A 482 28.03 9.78 -13.79
C LYS A 482 28.91 9.27 -14.92
N GLU A 483 29.40 8.03 -14.81
CA GLU A 483 30.14 7.34 -15.88
C GLU A 483 29.25 6.92 -17.05
N GLY A 484 27.92 7.07 -16.92
CA GLY A 484 26.96 6.71 -17.95
C GLY A 484 26.76 5.21 -18.11
N LYS A 485 27.15 4.40 -17.11
CA LYS A 485 27.00 2.94 -17.14
C LYS A 485 25.60 2.48 -16.72
N ILE A 486 24.97 3.20 -15.78
CA ILE A 486 23.63 2.91 -15.29
C ILE A 486 22.72 4.14 -15.32
N LYS A 487 21.41 3.91 -15.26
CA LYS A 487 20.36 4.89 -15.00
C LYS A 487 19.83 4.67 -13.59
N LEU A 488 19.69 5.76 -12.82
CA LEU A 488 19.24 5.74 -11.43
C LEU A 488 17.80 6.27 -11.33
N TYR A 489 16.97 5.58 -10.55
CA TYR A 489 15.54 5.87 -10.35
C TYR A 489 15.23 5.91 -8.85
N ARG A 490 14.54 6.95 -8.36
CA ARG A 490 14.53 7.26 -6.91
C ARG A 490 13.54 6.53 -6.01
N ALA A 491 12.23 6.46 -6.15
CA ALA A 491 11.29 5.86 -5.18
C ALA A 491 11.34 6.27 -3.67
N SER A 492 10.27 5.97 -2.94
CA SER A 492 10.20 6.12 -1.48
C SER A 492 10.71 4.85 -0.79
N ASP A 493 11.42 4.98 0.35
CA ASP A 493 11.74 3.86 1.25
C ASP A 493 10.91 3.88 2.55
N GLY A 494 10.24 5.00 2.82
CA GLY A 494 9.59 5.28 4.08
C GLY A 494 10.08 6.58 4.71
N VAL A 495 9.27 7.09 5.63
CA VAL A 495 9.50 8.38 6.31
C VAL A 495 10.06 8.14 7.71
N TYR A 496 11.11 8.89 8.05
CA TYR A 496 11.68 8.96 9.39
C TYR A 496 11.23 10.25 10.08
N GLY A 497 11.08 10.16 11.39
CA GLY A 497 10.67 11.30 12.19
C GLY A 497 10.74 11.05 13.69
N ALA A 498 9.91 11.77 14.45
CA ALA A 498 9.78 11.58 15.89
C ALA A 498 8.32 11.48 16.31
N VAL A 499 8.06 10.63 17.30
CA VAL A 499 6.85 10.66 18.13
C VAL A 499 7.21 11.39 19.42
N LEU A 500 6.43 12.40 19.77
CA LEU A 500 6.59 13.21 20.98
C LEU A 500 5.50 12.79 21.97
N ASN A 501 5.89 12.39 23.17
CA ASN A 501 4.97 11.93 24.21
C ASN A 501 4.23 13.13 24.84
N PRO A 502 2.92 13.31 24.62
CA PRO A 502 2.19 14.42 25.22
C PRO A 502 1.63 14.11 26.61
N ALA A 503 2.03 13.01 27.25
CA ALA A 503 1.55 12.61 28.55
C ALA A 503 1.68 13.74 29.59
N GLU A 504 0.63 13.90 30.37
CA GLU A 504 0.50 14.87 31.45
C GLU A 504 -0.23 14.24 32.64
N GLU A 505 -0.13 14.86 33.81
CA GLU A 505 -0.85 14.44 35.00
C GLU A 505 -1.74 15.58 35.51
N ASN A 506 -3.05 15.34 35.52
CA ASN A 506 -4.07 16.28 36.04
C ASN A 506 -3.99 17.68 35.41
N GLY A 507 -3.76 17.80 34.10
CA GLY A 507 -3.64 19.08 33.42
C GLY A 507 -2.31 19.81 33.66
N LEU A 508 -1.30 19.13 34.22
CA LEU A 508 0.03 19.68 34.46
C LEU A 508 1.07 18.97 33.58
N PRO A 509 2.07 19.69 33.04
CA PRO A 509 3.10 19.16 32.14
C PRO A 509 4.16 18.34 32.90
N VAL A 510 3.72 17.33 33.63
CA VAL A 510 4.54 16.44 34.46
C VAL A 510 4.10 15.00 34.27
N VAL A 511 5.03 14.07 34.50
CA VAL A 511 4.80 12.62 34.43
C VAL A 511 5.58 11.91 35.54
N THR A 512 5.01 10.87 36.10
CA THR A 512 5.64 10.02 37.11
C THR A 512 6.22 8.77 36.45
N ASP A 513 7.51 8.50 36.69
CA ASP A 513 8.15 7.28 36.19
C ASP A 513 7.76 6.02 36.99
N GLU A 514 8.20 4.85 36.53
CA GLU A 514 7.96 3.56 37.21
C GLU A 514 8.50 3.47 38.64
N TYR A 515 9.41 4.37 39.03
CA TYR A 515 9.98 4.44 40.37
C TYR A 515 9.25 5.45 41.27
N GLY A 516 8.16 6.06 40.79
CA GLY A 516 7.38 7.04 41.55
C GLY A 516 8.02 8.42 41.58
N LYS A 517 8.99 8.71 40.70
CA LYS A 517 9.63 10.03 40.61
C LYS A 517 8.92 10.88 39.58
N LEU A 518 8.55 12.10 39.99
CA LEU A 518 7.94 13.10 39.12
C LEU A 518 9.00 13.80 38.26
N HIS A 519 8.67 13.98 36.98
CA HIS A 519 9.49 14.68 35.99
C HIS A 519 8.64 15.71 35.25
N PHE A 520 9.28 16.76 34.74
CA PHE A 520 8.63 17.70 33.83
C PHE A 520 8.67 17.15 32.40
N ASN A 521 7.52 17.13 31.73
CA ASN A 521 7.40 16.75 30.33
C ASN A 521 7.11 17.99 29.46
N PRO A 522 8.11 18.55 28.75
CA PRO A 522 7.88 19.71 27.87
C PRO A 522 6.93 19.39 26.72
N PHE A 523 6.85 18.12 26.29
CA PHE A 523 6.03 17.71 25.17
C PHE A 523 4.56 17.54 25.53
N ALA A 524 4.16 17.65 26.79
CA ALA A 524 2.76 17.87 27.18
C ALA A 524 2.20 19.18 26.58
N ILE A 525 3.07 20.17 26.37
CA ILE A 525 2.68 21.48 25.83
C ILE A 525 2.69 21.46 24.30
N ARG A 526 1.51 21.63 23.68
CA ARG A 526 1.35 21.65 22.22
C ARG A 526 2.23 22.69 21.54
N GLU A 527 2.37 23.89 22.11
CA GLU A 527 3.22 24.95 21.56
C GLU A 527 4.69 24.50 21.45
N VAL A 528 5.18 23.71 22.41
CA VAL A 528 6.53 23.14 22.37
C VAL A 528 6.65 22.11 21.26
N ARG A 529 5.67 21.23 21.10
CA ARG A 529 5.63 20.24 20.00
C ARG A 529 5.58 20.92 18.63
N LEU A 530 4.66 21.87 18.46
CA LEU A 530 4.47 22.62 17.22
C LEU A 530 5.70 23.46 16.86
N ALA A 531 6.40 24.02 17.84
CA ALA A 531 7.65 24.74 17.62
C ALA A 531 8.72 23.89 16.91
N LEU A 532 8.77 22.58 17.18
CA LEU A 532 9.75 21.69 16.55
C LEU A 532 9.59 21.60 15.03
N ASN A 533 8.36 21.75 14.51
CA ASN A 533 8.14 21.78 13.07
C ASN A 533 8.87 22.94 12.36
N TYR A 534 9.10 24.04 13.08
CA TYR A 534 9.81 25.24 12.61
C TYR A 534 11.30 25.23 13.00
N ILE A 535 11.66 24.72 14.19
CA ILE A 535 13.05 24.66 14.64
C ILE A 535 13.87 23.67 13.79
N ILE A 536 13.26 22.57 13.36
CA ILE A 536 13.98 21.51 12.66
C ILE A 536 14.19 21.87 11.18
N ASN A 537 15.45 22.04 10.81
CA ASN A 537 15.89 22.13 9.43
C ASN A 537 15.98 20.73 8.80
N ARG A 538 14.93 20.33 8.09
CA ARG A 538 14.85 19.04 7.39
C ARG A 538 15.84 18.95 6.23
N SER A 539 16.22 20.08 5.62
CA SER A 539 17.19 20.13 4.54
C SER A 539 18.62 19.87 5.03
N GLU A 540 18.96 20.38 6.22
CA GLU A 540 20.22 20.07 6.91
C GLU A 540 20.30 18.58 7.20
N LEU A 541 19.28 18.01 7.84
CA LEU A 541 19.21 16.57 8.13
C LEU A 541 19.27 15.71 6.86
N ALA A 542 18.52 16.08 5.81
CA ALA A 542 18.56 15.38 4.53
C ALA A 542 19.94 15.45 3.85
N SER A 543 20.75 16.49 4.14
CA SER A 543 22.12 16.58 3.63
C SER A 543 23.11 15.67 4.37
N GLU A 544 22.79 15.28 5.61
CA GLU A 544 23.59 14.31 6.39
C GLU A 544 23.38 12.87 5.90
N ILE A 545 22.25 12.58 5.23
CA ILE A 545 21.89 11.23 4.75
C ILE A 545 21.82 11.24 3.21
N PRO A 546 22.82 10.67 2.50
CA PRO A 546 22.90 10.75 1.05
C PRO A 546 21.63 10.25 0.33
N GLY A 547 20.98 11.15 -0.42
CA GLY A 547 19.79 10.82 -1.23
C GLY A 547 18.45 10.93 -0.48
N ALA A 548 18.48 11.22 0.82
CA ALA A 548 17.29 11.57 1.57
C ALA A 548 16.71 12.91 1.11
N VAL A 549 15.40 13.10 1.31
CA VAL A 549 14.70 14.36 1.04
C VAL A 549 13.81 14.75 2.22
N PRO A 550 13.53 16.04 2.44
CA PRO A 550 12.60 16.51 3.45
C PRO A 550 11.20 15.89 3.30
N ALA A 551 10.56 15.54 4.42
CA ALA A 551 9.17 15.09 4.50
C ALA A 551 8.41 15.83 5.62
N PHE A 552 7.12 16.11 5.40
CA PHE A 552 6.27 16.84 6.35
C PHE A 552 5.18 15.98 6.98
N ASP A 553 4.88 14.84 6.37
CA ASP A 553 3.96 13.85 6.91
C ASP A 553 4.45 12.41 6.66
N ARG A 554 3.61 11.44 7.03
CA ARG A 554 3.87 10.01 6.84
C ARG A 554 3.70 9.55 5.38
N LEU A 555 2.89 10.23 4.57
CA LEU A 555 2.73 9.88 3.17
C LEU A 555 4.08 10.06 2.45
N GLY A 556 4.78 11.14 2.80
CA GLY A 556 6.05 11.49 2.20
C GLY A 556 5.87 12.10 0.81
N PRO A 557 6.93 12.74 0.29
CA PRO A 557 6.81 13.64 -0.87
C PRO A 557 6.54 12.95 -2.21
N PHE A 558 6.58 11.62 -2.26
CA PHE A 558 6.36 10.83 -3.49
C PHE A 558 5.00 10.14 -3.52
N HIS A 559 4.25 10.16 -2.43
CA HIS A 559 2.98 9.46 -2.36
C HIS A 559 1.91 10.20 -3.17
N PRO A 560 1.08 9.50 -3.97
CA PRO A 560 0.05 10.16 -4.78
C PRO A 560 -0.97 11.01 -4.00
N GLY A 561 -1.21 10.66 -2.73
CA GLY A 561 -2.06 11.43 -1.81
C GLY A 561 -1.47 12.78 -1.37
N GLU A 562 -0.19 13.04 -1.59
CA GLU A 562 0.46 14.31 -1.24
C GLU A 562 -0.19 15.50 -1.96
N GLY A 563 -0.71 15.30 -3.17
CA GLY A 563 -1.47 16.32 -3.90
C GLY A 563 -2.76 16.76 -3.21
N ILE A 564 -3.25 16.01 -2.21
CA ILE A 564 -4.47 16.31 -1.46
C ILE A 564 -4.14 17.13 -0.21
N VAL A 565 -3.10 16.73 0.52
CA VAL A 565 -2.73 17.32 1.82
C VAL A 565 -1.66 18.39 1.73
N GLY A 566 -1.00 18.58 0.58
CA GLY A 566 0.11 19.54 0.42
C GLY A 566 -0.22 20.99 0.81
N ASN A 567 -1.48 21.43 0.68
CA ASN A 567 -1.91 22.77 1.13
C ASN A 567 -1.80 22.96 2.64
N VAL A 568 -1.88 21.87 3.42
CA VAL A 568 -1.78 21.92 4.89
C VAL A 568 -0.43 22.51 5.32
N TYR A 569 0.67 22.11 4.69
CA TYR A 569 2.00 22.63 5.05
C TYR A 569 2.11 24.13 4.77
N GLY A 570 1.48 24.59 3.68
CA GLY A 570 1.36 26.01 3.36
C GLY A 570 0.56 26.79 4.39
N ALA A 571 -0.56 26.23 4.89
CA ALA A 571 -1.37 26.84 5.95
C ALA A 571 -0.57 27.05 7.25
N PHE A 572 0.36 26.15 7.56
CA PHE A 572 1.28 26.28 8.70
C PHE A 572 2.62 26.98 8.34
N ASN A 573 2.83 27.42 7.10
CA ASN A 573 4.11 27.95 6.58
C ASN A 573 5.32 27.03 6.86
N LEU A 574 5.12 25.72 6.84
CA LEU A 574 6.22 24.78 7.01
C LEU A 574 7.08 24.81 5.76
N THR A 575 8.40 24.92 5.96
CA THR A 575 9.37 24.87 4.88
C THR A 575 10.43 23.81 5.16
N PRO A 576 11.12 23.30 4.13
CA PRO A 576 12.18 22.32 4.34
C PRO A 576 13.36 22.86 5.18
N GLY A 577 13.56 24.17 5.22
CA GLY A 577 14.61 24.81 6.02
C GLY A 577 14.19 25.10 7.46
N GLY A 578 12.90 24.97 7.78
CA GLY A 578 12.33 25.48 9.03
C GLY A 578 12.24 27.02 9.06
N ASP A 579 11.79 27.53 10.19
CA ASP A 579 11.83 28.94 10.59
C ASP A 579 12.29 28.99 12.06
N PRO A 580 13.61 28.96 12.32
CA PRO A 580 14.14 28.87 13.67
C PRO A 580 13.72 30.03 14.58
N ASP A 581 13.51 31.22 14.03
CA ASP A 581 13.10 32.41 14.79
C ASP A 581 11.64 32.28 15.23
N CYS A 582 10.74 31.92 14.31
CA CYS A 582 9.34 31.63 14.64
C CYS A 582 9.23 30.47 15.63
N GLY A 583 9.96 29.39 15.37
CA GLY A 583 9.99 28.20 16.20
C GLY A 583 10.50 28.48 17.61
N MET A 584 11.60 29.23 17.75
CA MET A 584 12.11 29.59 19.08
C MET A 584 11.14 30.50 19.83
N ALA A 585 10.52 31.47 19.16
CA ALA A 585 9.52 32.33 19.79
C ALA A 585 8.29 31.52 20.27
N LEU A 586 7.85 30.53 19.49
CA LEU A 586 6.75 29.64 19.89
C LEU A 586 7.16 28.70 21.03
N PHE A 587 8.38 28.16 20.99
CA PHE A 587 8.94 27.32 22.05
C PHE A 587 9.01 28.06 23.39
N GLU A 588 9.57 29.27 23.41
CA GLU A 588 9.67 30.08 24.63
C GLU A 588 8.29 30.45 25.19
N ARG A 589 7.29 30.74 24.33
CA ARG A 589 5.90 30.91 24.77
C ARG A 589 5.32 29.64 25.39
N GLY A 590 5.60 28.48 24.79
CA GLY A 590 5.17 27.18 25.32
C GLY A 590 5.79 26.87 26.68
N MET A 591 7.09 27.11 26.83
CA MET A 591 7.79 26.91 28.11
C MET A 591 7.31 27.89 29.19
N GLU A 592 7.04 29.15 28.84
CA GLU A 592 6.45 30.12 29.78
C GLU A 592 5.02 29.71 30.19
N LYS A 593 4.20 29.23 29.25
CA LYS A 593 2.89 28.65 29.56
C LYS A 593 3.01 27.49 30.54
N ALA A 594 3.95 26.57 30.31
CA ALA A 594 4.23 25.45 31.21
C ALA A 594 4.59 25.94 32.63
N ARG A 595 5.44 26.95 32.73
CA ARG A 595 5.82 27.59 33.99
C ARG A 595 4.61 28.19 34.70
N LEU A 596 3.73 28.88 33.97
CA LEU A 596 2.51 29.47 34.52
C LEU A 596 1.51 28.41 35.01
N MET A 597 1.41 27.26 34.33
CA MET A 597 0.56 26.13 34.76
C MET A 597 1.01 25.55 36.10
N LEU A 598 2.31 25.61 36.40
CA LEU A 598 2.87 25.16 37.68
C LEU A 598 2.69 26.18 38.82
N ASN A 599 2.25 27.42 38.54
CA ASN A 599 2.02 28.41 39.58
C ASN A 599 0.95 27.93 40.57
N GLY A 600 1.24 28.02 41.87
CA GLY A 600 0.34 27.56 42.93
C GLY A 600 0.50 26.07 43.28
N THR A 601 1.37 25.35 42.56
CA THR A 601 1.88 24.04 42.99
C THR A 601 3.16 24.20 43.82
N ASN A 602 3.68 23.11 44.38
CA ASN A 602 4.99 23.08 45.05
C ASN A 602 6.16 22.87 44.07
N HIS A 603 5.91 22.96 42.77
CA HIS A 603 6.90 22.71 41.72
C HIS A 603 7.38 23.99 41.06
N THR A 604 8.61 23.98 40.58
CA THR A 604 9.29 25.13 39.97
C THR A 604 9.89 24.74 38.62
N LEU A 605 9.76 25.64 37.63
CA LEU A 605 10.39 25.52 36.32
C LEU A 605 11.15 26.82 36.02
N GLU A 606 12.45 26.73 35.82
CA GLU A 606 13.30 27.91 35.61
C GLU A 606 14.41 27.66 34.58
N LYS A 607 14.82 28.71 33.87
CA LYS A 607 15.93 28.67 32.91
C LYS A 607 17.14 29.37 33.50
N ILE A 608 18.22 28.63 33.77
CA ILE A 608 19.47 29.15 34.34
C ILE A 608 20.59 28.94 33.33
N ASN A 609 21.25 30.02 32.90
CA ASN A 609 22.34 29.99 31.91
C ASN A 609 22.00 29.18 30.64
N GLY A 610 20.75 29.29 30.17
CA GLY A 610 20.27 28.60 28.97
C GLY A 610 19.82 27.15 29.18
N THR A 611 19.98 26.59 30.39
CA THR A 611 19.52 25.23 30.74
C THR A 611 18.23 25.28 31.55
N TRP A 612 17.27 24.40 31.25
CA TRP A 612 16.02 24.29 31.99
C TRP A 612 16.15 23.39 33.23
N TYR A 613 15.56 23.84 34.34
CA TYR A 613 15.53 23.13 35.61
C TYR A 613 14.09 22.97 36.10
N PHE A 614 13.72 21.77 36.51
CA PHE A 614 12.50 21.44 37.22
C PHE A 614 12.85 20.99 38.65
N ASP A 615 12.34 21.69 39.66
CA ASP A 615 12.67 21.45 41.08
C ASP A 615 14.18 21.37 41.36
N GLY A 616 14.93 22.29 40.74
CA GLY A 616 16.38 22.39 40.87
C GLY A 616 17.18 21.29 40.15
N ARG A 617 16.53 20.37 39.43
CA ARG A 617 17.17 19.33 38.60
C ARG A 617 17.06 19.71 37.13
N LYS A 618 18.08 19.42 36.33
CA LYS A 618 18.01 19.63 34.88
C LYS A 618 16.83 18.85 34.31
N VAL A 619 16.12 19.46 33.36
CA VAL A 619 15.10 18.76 32.59
C VAL A 619 15.78 17.79 31.63
N GLU A 620 15.59 16.49 31.84
CA GLU A 620 16.12 15.41 31.02
C GLU A 620 15.08 14.96 29.97
N ILE A 621 15.49 14.88 28.71
CA ILE A 621 14.72 14.30 27.62
C ILE A 621 15.27 12.90 27.32
N ILE A 622 14.40 11.92 27.50
CA ILE A 622 14.68 10.52 27.17
C ILE A 622 14.32 10.30 25.70
N LEU A 623 15.34 10.18 24.86
CA LEU A 623 15.22 10.00 23.41
C LEU A 623 15.50 8.53 23.06
N ALA A 624 14.43 7.82 22.74
CA ALA A 624 14.47 6.41 22.39
C ALA A 624 14.77 6.23 20.90
N VAL A 625 15.79 5.44 20.59
CA VAL A 625 16.31 5.20 19.25
C VAL A 625 16.40 3.71 19.00
N GLU A 626 15.87 3.25 17.87
CA GLU A 626 15.98 1.85 17.47
C GLU A 626 17.46 1.49 17.26
N GLU A 627 17.91 0.41 17.90
CA GLU A 627 19.23 -0.17 17.67
C GLU A 627 19.37 -0.67 16.24
N ARG A 628 20.59 -0.59 15.69
CA ARG A 628 20.88 -1.08 14.35
C ARG A 628 20.71 -2.61 14.34
N ASN A 629 19.58 -3.09 13.83
CA ASN A 629 19.33 -4.51 13.67
C ASN A 629 19.97 -5.03 12.37
N PRO A 630 20.95 -5.95 12.42
CA PRO A 630 21.58 -6.52 11.23
C PRO A 630 20.59 -7.24 10.29
N ARG A 631 19.45 -7.71 10.83
CA ARG A 631 18.42 -8.48 10.10
C ARG A 631 17.51 -7.59 9.25
N TYR A 632 17.31 -6.32 9.61
CA TYR A 632 16.33 -5.43 8.97
C TYR A 632 16.94 -4.34 8.07
N ARG A 633 18.24 -4.41 7.77
CA ARG A 633 18.98 -3.40 6.97
C ARG A 633 18.60 -1.96 7.36
N GLU A 634 19.32 -1.51 8.38
CA GLU A 634 19.72 -0.12 8.63
C GLU A 634 18.60 0.93 8.72
N PRO A 635 18.02 1.12 9.91
CA PRO A 635 17.22 2.30 10.15
C PRO A 635 18.12 3.53 10.28
N HIS A 636 17.86 4.60 9.51
CA HIS A 636 18.43 5.95 9.72
C HIS A 636 17.99 6.60 11.06
N THR A 637 17.49 5.80 12.00
CA THR A 637 17.06 6.23 13.32
C THR A 637 18.23 6.79 14.13
N LEU A 638 19.46 6.30 13.91
CA LEU A 638 20.66 6.81 14.57
C LEU A 638 21.02 8.23 14.11
N GLU A 639 21.07 8.49 12.81
CA GLU A 639 21.34 9.82 12.25
C GLU A 639 20.27 10.82 12.67
N VAL A 640 18.99 10.42 12.56
CA VAL A 640 17.86 11.24 12.98
C VAL A 640 17.89 11.49 14.50
N GLY A 641 18.17 10.46 15.31
CA GLY A 641 18.30 10.57 16.76
C GLY A 641 19.44 11.51 17.18
N ASN A 642 20.61 11.40 16.53
CA ASN A 642 21.74 12.29 16.78
C ASN A 642 21.41 13.74 16.40
N TYR A 643 20.69 13.97 15.31
CA TYR A 643 20.22 15.30 14.93
C TYR A 643 19.23 15.87 15.97
N LEU A 644 18.25 15.08 16.40
CA LEU A 644 17.27 15.49 17.42
C LEU A 644 17.92 15.75 18.77
N MET A 645 18.91 14.95 19.17
CA MET A 645 19.71 15.22 20.38
C MET A 645 20.35 16.62 20.33
N ARG A 646 20.97 16.99 19.20
CA ARG A 646 21.55 18.34 19.03
C ARG A 646 20.48 19.43 19.10
N VAL A 647 19.29 19.19 18.54
CA VAL A 647 18.15 20.12 18.64
C VAL A 647 17.75 20.32 20.10
N PHE A 648 17.51 19.24 20.87
CA PHE A 648 17.08 19.34 22.27
C PHE A 648 18.13 19.95 23.19
N GLN A 649 19.42 19.66 22.97
CA GLN A 649 20.51 20.31 23.69
C GLN A 649 20.55 21.82 23.42
N ARG A 650 20.33 22.26 22.18
CA ARG A 650 20.22 23.69 21.84
C ARG A 650 19.01 24.38 22.49
N LEU A 651 17.94 23.63 22.77
CA LEU A 651 16.76 24.12 23.50
C LEU A 651 16.97 24.21 25.01
N GLY A 652 18.11 23.74 25.53
CA GLY A 652 18.48 23.84 26.93
C GLY A 652 18.14 22.61 27.77
N PHE A 653 17.93 21.46 27.13
CA PHE A 653 17.66 20.20 27.81
C PHE A 653 18.89 19.32 27.95
N GLU A 654 18.92 18.53 29.02
CA GLU A 654 19.79 17.35 29.10
C GLU A 654 19.14 16.22 28.29
N VAL A 655 19.92 15.42 27.55
CA VAL A 655 19.38 14.37 26.69
C VAL A 655 20.04 13.06 27.04
N ARG A 656 19.19 12.03 27.28
CA ARG A 656 19.60 10.65 27.50
C ARG A 656 19.11 9.81 26.33
N LEU A 657 20.04 9.16 25.65
CA LEU A 657 19.72 8.23 24.55
C LEU A 657 19.43 6.86 25.14
N GLU A 658 18.30 6.28 24.72
CA GLU A 658 17.90 4.92 25.05
C GLU A 658 17.84 4.09 23.78
N TYR A 659 18.57 2.98 23.79
CA TYR A 659 18.74 2.11 22.64
C TYR A 659 18.03 0.79 22.88
N TRP A 660 17.08 0.45 22.02
CA TRP A 660 16.34 -0.81 22.11
C TRP A 660 16.08 -1.38 20.71
N ASP A 661 15.94 -2.70 20.63
CA ASP A 661 15.33 -3.31 19.44
C ASP A 661 13.86 -2.90 19.33
N ILE A 662 13.31 -2.98 18.12
CA ILE A 662 11.97 -2.50 17.81
C ILE A 662 10.87 -3.17 18.68
N TYR A 663 11.00 -4.45 19.04
CA TYR A 663 9.99 -5.16 19.83
C TYR A 663 10.05 -4.77 21.30
N HIS A 664 11.26 -4.65 21.86
CA HIS A 664 11.44 -4.14 23.21
C HIS A 664 10.94 -2.70 23.31
N MET A 665 11.32 -1.85 22.36
CA MET A 665 10.93 -0.44 22.29
C MET A 665 9.40 -0.30 22.36
N TYR A 666 8.68 -1.08 21.55
CA TYR A 666 7.21 -1.07 21.56
C TYR A 666 6.63 -1.51 22.89
N GLY A 667 7.14 -2.60 23.47
CA GLY A 667 6.67 -3.09 24.77
C GLY A 667 6.93 -2.13 25.93
N TRP A 668 8.02 -1.35 25.85
CA TRP A 668 8.41 -0.36 26.84
C TRP A 668 7.55 0.91 26.74
N ILE A 669 7.47 1.50 25.53
CA ILE A 669 6.70 2.72 25.28
C ILE A 669 5.21 2.53 25.58
N SER A 670 4.62 1.38 25.24
CA SER A 670 3.18 1.15 25.41
C SER A 670 2.73 0.96 26.87
N LYS A 671 3.66 0.78 27.80
CA LYS A 671 3.36 0.42 29.20
C LYS A 671 3.70 1.51 30.20
N ASN A 672 4.49 2.51 29.79
CA ASN A 672 5.11 3.42 30.74
C ASN A 672 5.17 4.85 30.18
N GLU A 673 4.08 5.59 30.40
CA GLU A 673 3.93 6.98 29.92
C GLU A 673 5.01 7.92 30.48
N GLY A 674 5.56 7.66 31.67
CA GLY A 674 6.61 8.47 32.27
C GLY A 674 8.04 8.09 31.91
N ALA A 675 8.26 6.98 31.19
CA ALA A 675 9.61 6.46 30.94
C ALA A 675 10.30 7.03 29.70
N TRP A 676 9.59 7.74 28.82
CA TRP A 676 10.13 8.24 27.57
C TRP A 676 9.52 9.59 27.20
N HIS A 677 10.26 10.37 26.41
CA HIS A 677 9.80 11.67 25.95
C HIS A 677 9.68 11.72 24.42
N VAL A 678 10.64 11.10 23.73
CA VAL A 678 10.70 11.10 22.27
C VAL A 678 11.09 9.71 21.78
N TYR A 679 10.41 9.23 20.74
CA TYR A 679 10.80 8.02 20.01
C TYR A 679 11.11 8.39 18.56
N VAL A 680 12.28 7.99 18.07
CA VAL A 680 12.63 8.13 16.65
C VAL A 680 11.86 7.08 15.85
N MET A 681 10.86 7.53 15.11
CA MET A 681 10.02 6.62 14.32
C MET A 681 10.60 6.41 12.92
N ARG A 682 10.46 5.18 12.44
CA ARG A 682 10.49 4.83 11.01
C ARG A 682 9.08 4.41 10.61
N SER A 683 8.61 4.90 9.48
CA SER A 683 7.35 4.48 8.89
C SER A 683 7.55 3.81 7.55
N TRP A 684 6.98 2.61 7.40
CA TRP A 684 6.87 1.96 6.10
C TRP A 684 5.94 2.77 5.18
N PRO A 685 6.23 2.82 3.87
CA PRO A 685 5.36 3.44 2.90
C PRO A 685 3.92 2.89 3.02
N PRO A 686 2.88 3.73 3.18
CA PRO A 686 1.49 3.27 3.16
C PRO A 686 1.09 2.68 1.79
N SER A 687 -0.16 2.21 1.66
CA SER A 687 -0.66 1.74 0.35
C SER A 687 -0.52 2.84 -0.69
N SER A 688 -0.27 2.49 -1.96
CA SER A 688 -0.01 3.46 -3.02
C SER A 688 -1.27 4.16 -3.56
N HIS A 689 -2.43 3.94 -2.94
CA HIS A 689 -3.68 4.58 -3.31
C HIS A 689 -3.81 5.93 -2.59
N TRP A 690 -4.37 6.95 -3.23
CA TRP A 690 -4.44 8.30 -2.65
C TRP A 690 -5.26 8.37 -1.36
N THR A 691 -6.21 7.46 -1.18
CA THR A 691 -7.02 7.33 0.05
C THR A 691 -6.27 6.65 1.18
N ALA A 692 -5.04 6.20 0.94
CA ALA A 692 -4.14 5.87 2.03
C ALA A 692 -4.14 7.06 2.96
N ARG A 693 -4.72 6.88 4.14
CA ARG A 693 -4.86 8.03 5.02
C ARG A 693 -3.45 8.49 5.34
N PRO A 694 -3.25 9.79 5.59
CA PRO A 694 -2.15 10.24 6.41
C PRO A 694 -2.44 9.66 7.81
N HIS A 695 -2.34 8.33 7.92
CA HIS A 695 -2.58 7.57 9.12
C HIS A 695 -1.39 7.88 10.00
N PHE A 696 -1.49 8.98 10.72
CA PHE A 696 -0.63 9.24 11.85
C PHE A 696 -1.00 8.34 13.03
N VAL A 697 -2.12 7.61 12.93
CA VAL A 697 -2.41 6.45 13.78
C VAL A 697 -1.62 5.26 13.23
N PRO A 698 -0.71 4.66 14.01
CA PRO A 698 0.13 3.59 13.52
C PRO A 698 -0.69 2.30 13.34
N TRP A 699 -0.25 1.44 12.42
CA TRP A 699 -0.47 -0.01 12.55
C TRP A 699 0.50 -0.61 13.61
N SER A 700 0.74 0.13 14.69
CA SER A 700 1.69 -0.20 15.76
C SER A 700 1.58 0.75 16.97
N PHE A 701 0.63 0.44 17.85
CA PHE A 701 0.78 0.42 19.32
C PHE A 701 0.82 1.70 20.17
N ILE A 702 0.79 2.92 19.60
CA ILE A 702 0.73 4.15 20.43
C ILE A 702 -0.44 5.00 19.97
N ASP A 703 -1.58 4.88 20.65
CA ASP A 703 -2.69 5.80 20.50
C ASP A 703 -2.37 7.05 21.33
N VAL A 704 -2.14 8.16 20.63
CA VAL A 704 -1.87 9.43 21.28
C VAL A 704 -3.11 10.27 21.02
N PRO A 705 -4.07 10.33 21.97
CA PRO A 705 -5.32 11.03 21.76
C PRO A 705 -5.04 12.50 21.46
N SER A 706 -5.71 13.01 20.44
CA SER A 706 -5.81 14.44 20.19
C SER A 706 -7.11 14.92 20.81
N GLU A 707 -7.03 15.92 21.66
CA GLU A 707 -8.20 16.57 22.25
C GLU A 707 -8.62 17.81 21.45
N VAL A 708 -7.78 18.27 20.52
CA VAL A 708 -8.05 19.43 19.69
C VAL A 708 -9.16 19.13 18.68
N THR A 709 -10.15 20.02 18.67
CA THR A 709 -11.28 19.94 17.75
C THR A 709 -10.97 20.64 16.42
N VAL A 710 -11.68 20.25 15.36
CA VAL A 710 -11.64 20.94 14.05
C VAL A 710 -11.88 22.44 14.20
N GLY A 711 -12.84 22.84 15.04
CA GLY A 711 -13.17 24.24 15.24
C GLY A 711 -12.04 25.03 15.91
N GLU A 712 -11.30 24.41 16.83
CA GLU A 712 -10.11 25.02 17.44
C GLU A 712 -8.98 25.21 16.43
N LEU A 713 -8.73 24.20 15.58
CA LEU A 713 -7.78 24.30 14.49
C LEU A 713 -8.13 25.43 13.53
N LEU A 714 -9.37 25.50 13.07
CA LEU A 714 -9.81 26.51 12.11
C LEU A 714 -9.69 27.92 12.70
N ARG A 715 -10.04 28.11 13.99
CA ARG A 715 -9.83 29.37 14.72
C ARG A 715 -8.36 29.75 14.79
N HIS A 716 -7.48 28.80 15.15
CA HIS A 716 -6.04 29.03 15.18
C HIS A 716 -5.50 29.52 13.83
N LEU A 717 -5.89 28.87 12.73
CA LEU A 717 -5.48 29.26 11.38
C LEU A 717 -6.00 30.65 10.97
N SER A 718 -7.14 31.08 11.52
CA SER A 718 -7.75 32.38 11.24
C SER A 718 -7.05 33.53 11.97
N GLU A 719 -6.42 33.26 13.11
CA GLU A 719 -5.80 34.25 13.99
C GLU A 719 -4.37 34.66 13.56
N GLY A 720 -3.71 33.84 12.74
CA GLY A 720 -2.49 34.21 12.01
C GLY A 720 -1.19 33.68 12.57
#